data_AF-A0ABD3UJ40-F1
#
_entry.id   AF-A0ABD3UJ40-F1
#
_cell.length_a   1.000
_cell.length_b   1.000
_cell.length_c   1.000
_cell.angle_alpha   90.00
_cell.angle_beta   90.00
_cell.angle_gamma   90.00
#
_symmetry.space_group_name_H-M   'P 1'
#
loop_
_entity.id
_entity.type
_entity.pdbx_description
1 polymer ?
#
loop_
_entity_poly.entity_id
_entity_poly.type
_entity_poly.pdbx_seq_one_letter_code
_entity_poly.pdbx_strand_id
1 'polypeptide(L)'
;MYPSCYDCRIAFALFVLLDIIRNNSICGSLDNTTDTVGFRWTSVPSPISACTGQDVAFNWRYQTGKYEVEARTLIRYIDKNVELIAYWNHAQGFVRDAKFKDRVERIGEDGLLLKNVTPKDDHVYSLIVRIPSASPQQNVTLTVYEPPLDGCCRPTLHQLENGTGLQAQLHVQACGTPPIDFKWDTVPGVMANGSIAKFESTEVSGTVRVCVTGFAVQNCYKGDPKSLCQEQYIEKRSKTSTPEEQNVIMVAVVSIASTLLVLLVSGLLIWLLCRQKLKKCVCKEQGKNGYEETLRLTETEQEQKLEEAMEKVARILYTTYKTSRELALEEISKLQLENIELNFHGKVQPNPSYKKCLLHKKQQRKLLIIEGTSGSGKTTWCRKFLKTWCMSFKHRNDTNQGKQEEIEDIRTLGLFPLLFFVSLRDVGTSESSIDIIQRQCLKKEQLSDDLDLLIKHRYEKIIILIHGADEAKGDINILKKFLAMNCLKVVTCQDWKPIQQAFNIQSEQCETMATIRFNKIDSEFEKYAKNIFSDLNYPQNAYENFTKRVQSKNLQSLMREVFFVQPLIHIWCQYDTLPSDIAGVCLYFIQDNLKKLRKKLKSYTNLKLDLQEVATFIPRARGMIFIINYGKALKGLGKTAYNCLNNEESEDIFSEEELMANTDIKDNGLAEILIAAKLVSTAPVSNSGGKKRLRFSHPMIRKFMVAFYFAFEQEHEEDDTKCKDSEIINILNDLMRAEINS
;
A
#
# COMPACT_ATOMS: atom_id res chain seq x y z
N MET A 1 -14.60 24.10 18.39
CA MET A 1 -14.50 24.79 17.08
C MET A 1 -13.03 25.09 16.81
N TYR A 2 -12.40 24.35 15.90
CA TYR A 2 -11.35 24.72 14.92
C TYR A 2 -11.08 23.43 14.09
N PRO A 3 -10.71 23.52 12.80
CA PRO A 3 -11.17 22.61 11.77
C PRO A 3 -10.16 21.56 11.29
N SER A 4 -10.71 20.42 10.89
CA SER A 4 -10.35 19.51 9.78
C SER A 4 -8.86 19.27 9.40
N CYS A 5 -8.42 18.03 9.62
CA CYS A 5 -7.86 17.02 8.67
C CYS A 5 -7.17 17.40 7.33
N TYR A 6 -6.68 18.62 7.11
CA TYR A 6 -5.90 18.99 5.92
C TYR A 6 -4.37 18.95 6.17
N ASP A 7 -3.93 18.99 7.44
CA ASP A 7 -2.51 19.19 7.80
C ASP A 7 -1.61 17.95 7.63
N CYS A 8 -2.16 16.73 7.63
CA CYS A 8 -1.33 15.51 7.53
C CYS A 8 -0.79 15.25 6.12
N ARG A 9 -1.41 15.79 5.05
CA ARG A 9 -0.90 15.67 3.68
C ARG A 9 0.19 16.70 3.38
N ILE A 10 0.06 17.89 3.97
CA ILE A 10 1.05 18.96 3.93
C ILE A 10 2.32 18.50 4.66
N ALA A 11 2.21 17.79 5.79
CA ALA A 11 3.36 17.27 6.53
C ALA A 11 4.23 16.26 5.76
N PHE A 12 3.63 15.40 4.91
CA PHE A 12 4.40 14.42 4.12
C PHE A 12 5.07 15.05 2.90
N ALA A 13 4.39 15.97 2.22
CA ALA A 13 5.00 16.77 1.14
C ALA A 13 6.10 17.70 1.67
N LEU A 14 5.90 18.33 2.84
CA LEU A 14 6.95 19.08 3.54
C LEU A 14 8.10 18.20 3.99
N PHE A 15 7.88 16.94 4.38
CA PHE A 15 8.97 16.05 4.80
C PHE A 15 9.91 15.72 3.62
N VAL A 16 9.35 15.44 2.43
CA VAL A 16 10.14 15.22 1.21
C VAL A 16 10.82 16.52 0.74
N LEU A 17 10.14 17.67 0.83
CA LEU A 17 10.72 18.97 0.49
C LEU A 17 11.83 19.38 1.47
N LEU A 18 11.65 19.14 2.77
CA LEU A 18 12.61 19.47 3.81
C LEU A 18 13.84 18.55 3.75
N ASP A 19 13.70 17.29 3.34
CA ASP A 19 14.85 16.40 3.13
C ASP A 19 15.64 16.78 1.86
N ILE A 20 14.98 17.36 0.86
CA ILE A 20 15.63 17.97 -0.32
C ILE A 20 16.33 19.30 0.05
N ILE A 21 15.68 20.16 0.84
CA ILE A 21 16.24 21.46 1.26
C ILE A 21 17.38 21.29 2.26
N ARG A 22 17.27 20.35 3.21
CA ARG A 22 18.26 20.10 4.26
C ARG A 22 19.56 19.47 3.72
N ASN A 23 19.50 18.80 2.57
CA ASN A 23 20.67 18.27 1.88
C ASN A 23 21.25 19.22 0.81
N ASN A 24 20.54 20.31 0.47
CA ASN A 24 21.03 21.35 -0.45
C ASN A 24 21.76 22.51 0.26
N SER A 25 21.83 22.53 1.60
CA SER A 25 22.45 23.62 2.36
C SER A 25 23.95 23.44 2.67
N ILE A 26 24.65 22.54 1.97
CA ILE A 26 26.11 22.42 2.03
C ILE A 26 26.69 22.70 0.64
N CYS A 27 26.59 23.95 0.19
CA CYS A 27 27.45 24.47 -0.87
C CYS A 27 28.67 25.13 -0.22
N GLY A 28 29.62 24.29 0.22
CA GLY A 28 30.98 24.75 0.45
C GLY A 28 31.65 24.92 -0.90
N SER A 29 32.15 26.13 -1.18
CA SER A 29 33.03 26.42 -2.30
C SER A 29 34.20 25.43 -2.31
N LEU A 30 34.25 24.55 -3.31
CA LEU A 30 35.34 23.60 -3.51
C LEU A 30 36.24 24.14 -4.61
N ASP A 31 37.45 24.52 -4.20
CA ASP A 31 38.52 25.00 -5.06
C ASP A 31 38.96 23.96 -6.10
N ASN A 32 39.39 24.49 -7.24
CA ASN A 32 39.84 23.79 -8.43
C ASN A 32 41.00 22.81 -8.15
N THR A 33 40.71 21.51 -8.12
CA THR A 33 41.69 20.48 -8.51
C THR A 33 41.06 19.50 -9.50
N THR A 34 41.66 19.48 -10.68
CA THR A 34 41.23 18.82 -11.93
C THR A 34 41.45 17.31 -11.89
N ASP A 35 40.53 16.56 -11.28
CA ASP A 35 40.34 15.13 -11.55
C ASP A 35 38.88 14.64 -11.33
N THR A 36 37.92 15.56 -11.48
CA THR A 36 36.50 15.34 -11.20
C THR A 36 35.65 15.31 -12.47
N VAL A 37 35.59 14.17 -13.17
CA VAL A 37 34.42 13.90 -14.04
C VAL A 37 33.26 13.43 -13.16
N GLY A 38 32.83 14.31 -12.25
CA GLY A 38 31.64 14.16 -11.43
C GLY A 38 30.45 14.67 -12.21
N PHE A 39 29.76 13.77 -12.92
CA PHE A 39 28.48 14.01 -13.62
C PHE A 39 28.49 15.09 -14.74
N ARG A 40 28.04 14.72 -15.95
CA ARG A 40 27.88 15.67 -17.07
C ARG A 40 26.61 15.40 -17.86
N TRP A 41 25.79 16.43 -18.08
CA TRP A 41 24.70 16.36 -19.07
C TRP A 41 25.29 16.35 -20.48
N THR A 42 24.92 15.35 -21.30
CA THR A 42 25.43 15.17 -22.67
C THR A 42 24.43 15.61 -23.74
N SER A 43 23.15 15.66 -23.42
CA SER A 43 22.15 16.34 -24.24
C SER A 43 20.97 16.82 -23.39
N VAL A 44 20.48 18.00 -23.73
CA VAL A 44 19.21 18.53 -23.22
C VAL A 44 18.24 18.55 -24.39
N PRO A 45 17.00 18.07 -24.25
CA PRO A 45 15.96 18.38 -25.21
C PRO A 45 15.87 19.91 -25.36
N SER A 46 16.11 20.42 -26.57
CA SER A 46 15.75 21.79 -26.95
C SER A 46 14.28 22.02 -26.60
N PRO A 47 13.83 23.25 -26.25
CA PRO A 47 12.42 23.53 -25.95
C PRO A 47 11.52 22.71 -26.86
N ILE A 48 10.70 21.88 -26.22
CA ILE A 48 9.87 20.92 -26.92
C ILE A 48 8.55 21.61 -27.16
N SER A 49 8.05 21.56 -28.39
CA SER A 49 6.70 22.00 -28.69
C SER A 49 5.86 20.83 -29.18
N ALA A 50 4.57 20.85 -28.84
CA ALA A 50 3.63 19.83 -29.27
C ALA A 50 2.22 20.40 -29.37
N CYS A 51 1.40 19.83 -30.25
CA CYS A 51 -0.02 20.16 -30.30
C CYS A 51 -0.79 19.33 -29.27
N THR A 52 -1.90 19.88 -28.76
CA THR A 52 -2.85 19.15 -27.92
C THR A 52 -3.23 17.82 -28.59
N GLY A 53 -3.16 16.73 -27.84
CA GLY A 53 -3.43 15.37 -28.34
C GLY A 53 -2.19 14.58 -28.76
N GLN A 54 -1.03 15.22 -28.96
CA GLN A 54 0.20 14.53 -29.35
C GLN A 54 0.89 13.88 -28.15
N ASP A 55 1.75 12.91 -28.43
CA ASP A 55 2.66 12.31 -27.46
C ASP A 55 4.02 13.02 -27.51
N VAL A 56 4.60 13.32 -26.35
CA VAL A 56 5.86 14.07 -26.24
C VAL A 56 6.92 13.25 -25.53
N ALA A 57 8.08 13.09 -26.17
CA ALA A 57 9.22 12.39 -25.60
C ALA A 57 10.28 13.37 -25.04
N PHE A 58 10.56 13.25 -23.76
CA PHE A 58 11.68 13.93 -23.10
C PHE A 58 12.86 12.97 -23.01
N ASN A 59 13.98 13.31 -23.65
CA ASN A 59 15.18 12.47 -23.70
C ASN A 59 16.36 13.17 -23.04
N TRP A 60 16.52 12.97 -21.73
CA TRP A 60 17.73 13.42 -21.05
C TRP A 60 18.87 12.44 -21.33
N ARG A 61 20.08 12.95 -21.53
CA ARG A 61 21.29 12.11 -21.54
C ARG A 61 22.33 12.73 -20.63
N TYR A 62 22.98 11.88 -19.86
CA TYR A 62 24.07 12.27 -18.97
C TYR A 62 25.11 11.15 -18.86
N GLN A 63 26.28 11.49 -18.34
CA GLN A 63 27.36 10.57 -18.01
C GLN A 63 27.67 10.69 -16.52
N THR A 64 27.60 9.57 -15.80
CA THR A 64 28.03 9.48 -14.41
C THR A 64 29.40 8.82 -14.39
N GLY A 65 30.46 9.55 -14.03
CA GLY A 65 31.85 9.07 -14.10
C GLY A 65 32.07 7.69 -13.45
N LYS A 66 32.40 7.65 -12.16
CA LYS A 66 32.51 6.39 -11.38
C LYS A 66 31.32 6.12 -10.47
N TYR A 67 30.34 7.03 -10.45
CA TYR A 67 29.21 6.97 -9.53
C TYR A 67 28.04 6.21 -10.15
N GLU A 68 27.44 5.31 -9.37
CA GLU A 68 26.18 4.67 -9.73
C GLU A 68 25.01 5.62 -9.42
N VAL A 69 23.98 5.60 -10.27
CA VAL A 69 22.78 6.41 -10.08
C VAL A 69 21.87 5.71 -9.07
N GLU A 70 21.66 6.32 -7.91
CA GLU A 70 20.79 5.76 -6.87
C GLU A 70 19.32 5.83 -7.25
N ALA A 71 18.91 6.99 -7.77
CA ALA A 71 17.52 7.27 -8.11
C ALA A 71 17.40 8.41 -9.12
N ARG A 72 16.25 8.49 -9.77
CA ARG A 72 15.89 9.61 -10.63
C ARG A 72 14.48 10.08 -10.32
N THR A 73 14.31 11.39 -10.27
CA THR A 73 13.04 12.03 -9.96
C THR A 73 12.68 12.99 -11.07
N LEU A 74 11.48 12.85 -11.62
CA LEU A 74 10.95 13.75 -12.61
C LEU A 74 9.86 14.63 -11.97
N ILE A 75 10.07 15.94 -12.05
CA ILE A 75 9.16 16.95 -11.52
C ILE A 75 8.73 17.93 -12.60
N ARG A 76 7.58 18.57 -12.40
CA ARG A 76 7.05 19.66 -13.20
C ARG A 76 6.85 20.90 -12.33
N TYR A 77 7.31 22.04 -12.82
CA TYR A 77 7.13 23.34 -12.17
C TYR A 77 5.90 24.03 -12.75
N ILE A 78 4.93 24.30 -11.89
CA ILE A 78 3.72 25.08 -12.18
C ILE A 78 3.80 26.33 -11.32
N ASP A 79 4.25 27.44 -11.91
CA ASP A 79 4.58 28.66 -11.19
C ASP A 79 5.60 28.41 -10.06
N LYS A 80 5.17 28.54 -8.80
CA LYS A 80 5.98 28.26 -7.60
C LYS A 80 5.76 26.86 -7.03
N ASN A 81 4.85 26.08 -7.61
CA ASN A 81 4.51 24.73 -7.14
C ASN A 81 5.30 23.68 -7.91
N VAL A 82 5.66 22.60 -7.22
CA VAL A 82 6.35 21.45 -7.79
C VAL A 82 5.41 20.24 -7.75
N GLU A 83 5.12 19.67 -8.92
CA GLU A 83 4.36 18.42 -9.05
C GLU A 83 5.31 17.26 -9.37
N LEU A 84 5.22 16.17 -8.60
CA LEU A 84 5.92 14.93 -8.91
C LEU A 84 5.21 14.21 -10.07
N ILE A 85 5.97 13.81 -11.08
CA ILE A 85 5.43 13.08 -12.24
C ILE A 85 5.75 11.60 -12.11
N ALA A 86 7.03 11.30 -11.94
CA ALA A 86 7.54 9.94 -11.85
C ALA A 86 8.81 9.88 -11.01
N TYR A 87 9.04 8.72 -10.42
CA TYR A 87 10.23 8.41 -9.66
C TYR A 87 10.68 7.00 -9.99
N TRP A 88 11.99 6.79 -10.12
CA TRP A 88 12.52 5.43 -10.27
C TRP A 88 13.84 5.24 -9.57
N ASN A 89 13.97 4.08 -8.93
CA ASN A 89 15.20 3.61 -8.32
C ASN A 89 15.41 2.13 -8.69
N HIS A 90 16.66 1.66 -8.61
CA HIS A 90 17.01 0.29 -9.01
C HIS A 90 16.23 -0.81 -8.28
N ALA A 91 15.78 -0.58 -7.05
CA ALA A 91 15.06 -1.55 -6.24
C ALA A 91 13.53 -1.53 -6.45
N GLN A 92 12.93 -0.37 -6.73
CA GLN A 92 11.47 -0.17 -6.78
C GLN A 92 10.92 -0.11 -8.20
N GLY A 93 11.80 -0.04 -9.22
CA GLY A 93 11.38 0.14 -10.60
C GLY A 93 10.81 1.53 -10.87
N PHE A 94 10.02 1.65 -11.94
CA PHE A 94 9.44 2.91 -12.38
C PHE A 94 8.06 3.14 -11.76
N VAL A 95 7.94 4.16 -10.92
CA VAL A 95 6.72 4.53 -10.20
C VAL A 95 6.20 5.86 -10.73
N ARG A 96 4.91 5.91 -11.03
CA ARG A 96 4.22 7.09 -11.56
C ARG A 96 3.34 7.69 -10.48
N ASP A 97 3.25 9.02 -10.46
CA ASP A 97 2.21 9.69 -9.67
C ASP A 97 0.82 9.30 -10.20
N ALA A 98 -0.15 9.21 -9.29
CA ALA A 98 -1.51 8.78 -9.61
C ALA A 98 -2.16 9.65 -10.70
N LYS A 99 -1.85 10.94 -10.76
CA LYS A 99 -2.35 11.89 -11.77
C LYS A 99 -1.85 11.57 -13.19
N PHE A 100 -0.73 10.87 -13.31
CA PHE A 100 -0.05 10.60 -14.58
C PHE A 100 0.01 9.10 -14.93
N LYS A 101 -0.63 8.23 -14.14
CA LYS A 101 -0.50 6.77 -14.25
C LYS A 101 -0.69 6.22 -15.67
N ASP A 102 -1.67 6.75 -16.40
CA ASP A 102 -2.03 6.27 -17.74
C ASP A 102 -1.50 7.17 -18.87
N ARG A 103 -0.83 8.27 -18.52
CA ARG A 103 -0.29 9.25 -19.48
C ARG A 103 1.22 9.22 -19.57
N VAL A 104 1.90 8.64 -18.60
CA VAL A 104 3.37 8.63 -18.55
C VAL A 104 3.91 7.23 -18.75
N GLU A 105 4.88 7.12 -19.65
CA GLU A 105 5.64 5.90 -19.91
C GLU A 105 7.13 6.20 -19.91
N ARG A 106 7.94 5.20 -19.57
CA ARG A 106 9.40 5.30 -19.61
C ARG A 106 9.88 4.93 -21.01
N ILE A 107 10.75 5.75 -21.59
CA ILE A 107 11.47 5.42 -22.84
C ILE A 107 12.96 5.31 -22.54
N GLY A 108 13.53 4.11 -22.73
CA GLY A 108 14.94 3.87 -22.44
C GLY A 108 15.29 4.05 -20.96
N GLU A 109 16.55 4.36 -20.67
CA GLU A 109 17.00 4.47 -19.27
C GLU A 109 16.60 5.79 -18.62
N ASP A 110 16.67 6.87 -19.39
CA ASP A 110 16.60 8.26 -18.91
C ASP A 110 15.56 9.11 -19.67
N GLY A 111 14.65 8.47 -20.41
CA GLY A 111 13.62 9.14 -21.20
C GLY A 111 12.20 8.92 -20.67
N LEU A 112 11.31 9.85 -21.01
CA LEU A 112 9.91 9.87 -20.62
C LEU A 112 9.03 10.16 -21.84
N LEU A 113 7.95 9.39 -22.02
CA LEU A 113 6.85 9.71 -22.91
C LEU A 113 5.70 10.29 -22.09
N LEU A 114 5.25 11.49 -22.41
CA LEU A 114 3.99 12.07 -21.94
C LEU A 114 2.95 11.98 -23.05
N LYS A 115 1.94 11.14 -22.86
CA LYS A 115 0.89 10.86 -23.84
C LYS A 115 -0.24 11.86 -23.79
N ASN A 116 -0.81 12.13 -24.96
CA ASN A 116 -2.01 12.95 -25.14
C ASN A 116 -1.88 14.28 -24.38
N VAL A 117 -0.88 15.09 -24.75
CA VAL A 117 -0.58 16.36 -24.07
C VAL A 117 -1.75 17.32 -24.17
N THR A 118 -1.93 18.12 -23.12
CA THR A 118 -2.99 19.13 -23.02
C THR A 118 -2.36 20.48 -22.69
N PRO A 119 -3.08 21.60 -22.86
CA PRO A 119 -2.57 22.93 -22.50
C PRO A 119 -2.15 23.04 -21.02
N LYS A 120 -2.72 22.22 -20.13
CA LYS A 120 -2.34 22.13 -18.71
C LYS A 120 -0.96 21.48 -18.48
N ASP A 121 -0.34 20.98 -19.54
CA ASP A 121 0.97 20.35 -19.49
C ASP A 121 2.10 21.29 -19.96
N ASP A 122 1.76 22.50 -20.41
CA ASP A 122 2.69 23.56 -20.83
C ASP A 122 3.42 24.16 -19.62
N HIS A 123 4.60 23.60 -19.31
CA HIS A 123 5.36 23.90 -18.09
C HIS A 123 6.84 23.48 -18.23
N VAL A 124 7.63 23.80 -17.21
CA VAL A 124 9.03 23.35 -17.11
C VAL A 124 9.09 21.99 -16.41
N TYR A 125 9.69 21.02 -17.09
CA TYR A 125 9.95 19.66 -16.58
C TYR A 125 11.40 19.57 -16.16
N SER A 126 11.71 18.78 -15.12
CA SER A 126 13.09 18.64 -14.65
C SER A 126 13.39 17.23 -14.19
N LEU A 127 14.51 16.70 -14.69
CA LEU A 127 15.07 15.44 -14.24
C LEU A 127 16.14 15.72 -13.19
N ILE A 128 15.93 15.18 -11.99
CA ILE A 128 16.90 15.19 -10.90
C ILE A 128 17.51 13.79 -10.82
N VAL A 129 18.83 13.69 -10.98
CA VAL A 129 19.57 12.43 -10.87
C VAL A 129 20.28 12.41 -9.54
N ARG A 130 19.97 11.44 -8.69
CA ARG A 130 20.60 11.28 -7.38
C ARG A 130 21.84 10.38 -7.50
N ILE A 131 22.98 10.92 -7.15
CA ILE A 131 24.25 10.20 -6.99
C ILE A 131 24.76 10.41 -5.55
N PRO A 132 25.66 9.56 -5.02
CA PRO A 132 26.06 9.62 -3.60
C PRO A 132 26.61 10.98 -3.14
N SER A 133 27.17 11.77 -4.06
CA SER A 133 27.81 13.05 -3.78
C SER A 133 26.99 14.29 -4.20
N ALA A 134 25.92 14.13 -4.99
CA ALA A 134 25.19 15.26 -5.57
C ALA A 134 23.80 14.87 -6.10
N SER A 135 22.97 15.88 -6.36
CA SER A 135 21.67 15.72 -7.04
C SER A 135 21.55 16.66 -8.23
N PRO A 136 22.37 16.48 -9.30
CA PRO A 136 22.30 17.29 -10.50
C PRO A 136 20.89 17.29 -11.11
N GLN A 137 20.48 18.47 -11.58
CA GLN A 137 19.18 18.73 -12.17
C GLN A 137 19.32 19.33 -13.57
N GLN A 138 18.42 18.97 -14.48
CA GLN A 138 18.29 19.61 -15.79
C GLN A 138 16.84 19.88 -16.15
N ASN A 139 16.58 21.11 -16.59
CA ASN A 139 15.25 21.61 -16.92
C ASN A 139 15.00 21.59 -18.43
N VAL A 140 13.75 21.35 -18.84
CA VAL A 140 13.24 21.36 -20.21
C VAL A 140 11.86 22.01 -20.22
N THR A 141 11.63 22.99 -21.10
CA THR A 141 10.31 23.61 -21.26
C THR A 141 9.52 22.89 -22.34
N LEU A 142 8.28 22.51 -22.03
CA LEU A 142 7.29 22.05 -23.00
C LEU A 142 6.30 23.17 -23.27
N THR A 143 6.15 23.59 -24.52
CA THR A 143 5.09 24.51 -24.96
C THR A 143 4.01 23.71 -25.69
N VAL A 144 2.76 23.83 -25.27
CA VAL A 144 1.64 23.09 -25.87
C VAL A 144 0.75 24.02 -26.67
N TYR A 145 0.68 23.78 -27.97
CA TYR A 145 -0.17 24.54 -28.87
C TYR A 145 -1.59 23.94 -28.90
N GLU A 146 -2.60 24.79 -28.75
CA GLU A 146 -3.98 24.40 -29.00
C GLU A 146 -4.25 24.42 -30.51
N PRO A 147 -4.84 23.35 -31.08
CA PRO A 147 -5.30 23.40 -32.46
C PRO A 147 -6.37 24.49 -32.61
N PRO A 148 -6.52 25.08 -33.80
CA PRO A 148 -7.59 26.03 -34.05
C PRO A 148 -8.94 25.42 -33.73
N LEU A 149 -9.76 26.12 -32.94
CA LEU A 149 -11.11 25.63 -32.62
C LEU A 149 -11.98 25.60 -33.89
N ASP A 150 -12.69 24.48 -34.10
CA ASP A 150 -13.65 24.33 -35.19
C ASP A 150 -14.71 25.44 -35.13
N GLY A 151 -14.87 26.16 -36.24
CA GLY A 151 -15.83 27.25 -36.38
C GLY A 151 -15.29 28.65 -36.06
N CYS A 152 -14.06 28.80 -35.55
CA CYS A 152 -13.44 30.13 -35.42
C CYS A 152 -12.99 30.69 -36.77
N CYS A 153 -12.57 29.83 -37.71
CA CYS A 153 -12.08 30.23 -39.04
C CYS A 153 -13.21 30.47 -40.06
N ARG A 154 -14.25 31.25 -39.73
CA ARG A 154 -15.27 31.62 -40.72
C ARG A 154 -14.80 32.83 -41.54
N PRO A 155 -14.63 32.69 -42.86
CA PRO A 155 -14.30 33.84 -43.69
C PRO A 155 -15.46 34.84 -43.64
N THR A 156 -15.16 36.07 -43.25
CA THR A 156 -16.11 37.18 -43.32
C THR A 156 -15.89 37.92 -44.63
N LEU A 157 -16.93 38.07 -45.44
CA LEU A 157 -16.86 38.76 -46.73
C LEU A 157 -17.19 40.24 -46.53
N HIS A 158 -16.24 41.12 -46.84
CA HIS A 158 -16.46 42.56 -46.93
C HIS A 158 -16.44 42.98 -48.40
N GLN A 159 -17.58 43.48 -48.89
CA GLN A 159 -17.68 44.05 -50.23
C GLN A 159 -17.06 45.46 -50.21
N LEU A 160 -16.08 45.69 -51.06
CA LEU A 160 -15.48 47.01 -51.24
C LEU A 160 -16.24 47.73 -52.36
N GLU A 161 -17.05 48.72 -52.00
CA GLU A 161 -17.63 49.64 -52.95
C GLU A 161 -16.58 50.67 -53.37
N ASN A 162 -15.75 50.33 -54.34
CA ASN A 162 -14.96 51.32 -55.08
C ASN A 162 -15.16 51.07 -56.57
N GLY A 163 -15.70 52.10 -57.24
CA GLY A 163 -16.26 52.03 -58.57
C GLY A 163 -15.41 51.29 -59.60
N THR A 164 -16.11 50.50 -60.43
CA THR A 164 -15.68 49.76 -61.63
C THR A 164 -15.18 48.32 -61.48
N GLY A 165 -15.09 47.78 -60.26
CA GLY A 165 -14.91 46.33 -60.06
C GLY A 165 -15.43 45.86 -58.70
N LEU A 166 -16.15 44.74 -58.67
CA LEU A 166 -16.58 44.11 -57.41
C LEU A 166 -15.35 43.55 -56.71
N GLN A 167 -14.77 44.27 -55.76
CA GLN A 167 -13.72 43.73 -54.89
C GLN A 167 -14.33 43.13 -53.64
N ALA A 168 -13.90 41.92 -53.25
CA ALA A 168 -14.27 41.32 -51.98
C ALA A 168 -13.04 41.00 -51.12
N GLN A 169 -13.08 41.41 -49.86
CA GLN A 169 -12.10 41.07 -48.82
C GLN A 169 -12.62 39.91 -47.98
N LEU A 170 -11.81 38.85 -47.86
CA LEU A 170 -12.07 37.71 -47.00
C LEU A 170 -11.22 37.85 -45.73
N HIS A 171 -11.87 38.02 -44.59
CA HIS A 171 -11.21 38.03 -43.29
C HIS A 171 -11.37 36.67 -42.62
N VAL A 172 -10.25 35.99 -42.36
CA VAL A 172 -10.23 34.76 -41.56
C VAL A 172 -9.52 35.06 -40.26
N GLN A 173 -10.20 34.81 -39.14
CA GLN A 173 -9.59 34.83 -37.82
C GLN A 173 -9.49 33.39 -37.34
N ALA A 174 -8.28 32.90 -37.11
CA ALA A 174 -8.09 31.66 -36.39
C ALA A 174 -7.87 31.97 -34.91
N CYS A 175 -8.54 31.23 -34.03
CA CYS A 175 -8.28 31.25 -32.59
C CYS A 175 -7.48 30.00 -32.26
N GLY A 176 -6.28 30.15 -31.71
CA GLY A 176 -5.36 29.07 -31.35
C GLY A 176 -4.00 29.63 -30.94
N THR A 177 -3.05 28.77 -30.55
CA THR A 177 -1.72 29.20 -30.12
C THR A 177 -0.78 29.31 -31.35
N PRO A 178 -0.12 30.47 -31.61
CA PRO A 178 0.80 30.64 -32.74
C PRO A 178 2.01 29.68 -32.70
N PRO A 179 2.63 29.34 -33.85
CA PRO A 179 2.33 29.86 -35.20
C PRO A 179 1.11 29.17 -35.85
N ILE A 180 0.25 29.98 -36.47
CA ILE A 180 -0.89 29.50 -37.26
C ILE A 180 -0.59 29.77 -38.73
N ASP A 181 -0.48 28.70 -39.52
CA ASP A 181 -0.34 28.80 -40.97
C ASP A 181 -1.70 28.66 -41.64
N PHE A 182 -1.95 29.52 -42.63
CA PHE A 182 -3.15 29.44 -43.47
C PHE A 182 -2.78 28.90 -44.84
N LYS A 183 -3.45 27.82 -45.26
CA LYS A 183 -3.41 27.33 -46.64
C LYS A 183 -4.75 27.58 -47.31
N TRP A 184 -4.74 28.27 -48.43
CA TRP A 184 -5.90 28.48 -49.26
C TRP A 184 -5.90 27.47 -50.41
N ASP A 185 -6.86 26.55 -50.41
CA ASP A 185 -7.07 25.64 -51.52
C ASP A 185 -8.23 26.17 -52.39
N THR A 186 -7.97 26.42 -53.67
CA THR A 186 -9.01 26.79 -54.63
C THR A 186 -9.81 25.55 -55.01
N VAL A 187 -11.07 25.48 -54.60
CA VAL A 187 -11.99 24.45 -55.09
C VAL A 187 -12.34 24.78 -56.54
N PRO A 188 -12.20 23.86 -57.51
CA PRO A 188 -12.56 24.10 -58.90
C PRO A 188 -14.08 24.23 -59.03
N GLY A 189 -14.58 25.45 -58.84
CA GLY A 189 -15.85 25.94 -59.36
C GLY A 189 -15.55 26.94 -60.47
N VAL A 190 -16.50 27.12 -61.39
CA VAL A 190 -16.38 28.05 -62.53
C VAL A 190 -16.13 29.47 -62.02
N MET A 191 -14.87 29.87 -61.88
CA MET A 191 -14.52 31.28 -61.81
C MET A 191 -14.80 31.86 -63.20
N ALA A 192 -15.58 32.94 -63.26
CA ALA A 192 -15.81 33.62 -64.54
C ALA A 192 -14.46 33.97 -65.17
N ASN A 193 -14.27 33.61 -66.44
CA ASN A 193 -13.03 33.91 -67.18
C ASN A 193 -12.69 35.41 -67.01
N GLY A 194 -11.57 35.70 -66.34
CA GLY A 194 -11.09 37.06 -66.07
C GLY A 194 -10.84 37.40 -64.59
N SER A 195 -11.22 36.55 -63.64
CA SER A 195 -10.92 36.77 -62.21
C SER A 195 -9.44 36.52 -61.89
N ILE A 196 -8.72 37.56 -61.46
CA ILE A 196 -7.35 37.45 -60.94
C ILE A 196 -7.44 37.35 -59.41
N ALA A 197 -7.01 36.23 -58.83
CA ALA A 197 -6.81 36.11 -57.39
C ALA A 197 -5.34 36.44 -57.07
N LYS A 198 -5.10 37.52 -56.34
CA LYS A 198 -3.76 37.88 -55.84
C LYS A 198 -3.73 37.67 -54.33
N PHE A 199 -2.84 36.82 -53.85
CA PHE A 199 -2.66 36.52 -52.43
C PHE A 199 -1.40 37.24 -51.95
N GLU A 200 -1.53 38.17 -51.01
CA GLU A 200 -0.40 38.80 -50.33
C GLU A 200 -0.50 38.46 -48.84
N SER A 201 0.42 37.63 -48.33
CA SER A 201 0.55 37.37 -46.90
C SER A 201 1.66 38.26 -46.33
N THR A 202 1.31 39.15 -45.42
CA THR A 202 2.29 39.83 -44.56
C THR A 202 2.35 39.14 -43.21
N GLU A 203 3.55 38.74 -42.81
CA GLU A 203 3.82 38.12 -41.51
C GLU A 203 3.58 39.10 -40.34
N VAL A 204 2.98 38.54 -39.29
CA VAL A 204 2.84 39.04 -37.91
C VAL A 204 1.89 40.24 -37.69
N SER A 205 0.76 39.93 -37.03
CA SER A 205 -0.24 40.82 -36.44
C SER A 205 -0.76 41.95 -37.35
N GLY A 206 -1.67 41.65 -38.27
CA GLY A 206 -2.38 42.67 -39.03
C GLY A 206 -3.38 42.07 -40.00
N THR A 207 -4.56 42.70 -40.08
CA THR A 207 -5.63 42.41 -41.05
C THR A 207 -5.10 42.20 -42.47
N VAL A 208 -5.40 41.04 -43.05
CA VAL A 208 -5.08 40.71 -44.44
C VAL A 208 -6.13 41.32 -45.36
N ARG A 209 -5.70 42.09 -46.38
CA ARG A 209 -6.57 42.54 -47.47
C ARG A 209 -6.51 41.53 -48.62
N VAL A 210 -7.67 40.99 -48.99
CA VAL A 210 -7.84 40.27 -50.26
C VAL A 210 -8.61 41.18 -51.22
N CYS A 211 -8.08 41.48 -52.41
CA CYS A 211 -8.85 42.16 -53.46
C CYS A 211 -9.26 41.12 -54.50
N VAL A 212 -10.49 40.61 -54.42
CA VAL A 212 -11.06 39.74 -55.46
C VAL A 212 -11.90 40.58 -56.41
N THR A 213 -11.40 40.96 -57.59
CA THR A 213 -12.19 41.69 -58.60
C THR A 213 -13.07 40.75 -59.44
N GLY A 214 -14.39 40.84 -59.28
CA GLY A 214 -15.42 40.44 -60.25
C GLY A 214 -16.31 39.26 -59.85
N PHE A 215 -17.61 39.50 -59.64
CA PHE A 215 -18.67 38.49 -59.68
C PHE A 215 -19.87 38.98 -60.51
N ALA A 216 -20.33 38.20 -61.47
CA ALA A 216 -21.68 38.35 -62.03
C ALA A 216 -22.60 37.34 -61.31
N VAL A 217 -23.63 37.84 -60.63
CA VAL A 217 -24.60 36.99 -59.93
C VAL A 217 -25.68 36.55 -60.93
N GLN A 218 -25.76 35.24 -61.19
CA GLN A 218 -26.91 34.65 -61.87
C GLN A 218 -27.75 33.88 -60.84
N ASN A 219 -28.93 34.41 -60.52
CA ASN A 219 -29.92 33.80 -59.64
C ASN A 219 -30.52 32.55 -60.30
N CYS A 220 -30.31 31.36 -59.72
CA CYS A 220 -31.14 30.19 -59.98
C CYS A 220 -31.28 29.28 -58.73
N TYR A 221 -32.52 29.22 -58.24
CA TYR A 221 -33.26 28.08 -57.70
C TYR A 221 -33.16 27.57 -56.24
N LYS A 222 -34.36 27.63 -55.64
CA LYS A 222 -34.96 26.91 -54.51
C LYS A 222 -34.60 25.42 -54.41
N GLY A 223 -34.27 24.97 -53.19
CA GLY A 223 -34.28 23.56 -52.78
C GLY A 223 -33.75 23.38 -51.35
N ASP A 224 -34.57 22.82 -50.47
CA ASP A 224 -34.37 22.62 -49.03
C ASP A 224 -33.29 21.54 -48.72
N PRO A 225 -32.31 21.76 -47.81
CA PRO A 225 -31.32 20.73 -47.46
C PRO A 225 -31.59 20.12 -46.07
N LYS A 226 -32.50 19.14 -45.99
CA LYS A 226 -32.56 18.16 -44.89
C LYS A 226 -32.45 16.75 -45.43
N SER A 227 -31.29 16.38 -45.94
CA SER A 227 -30.85 14.98 -46.02
C SER A 227 -29.43 14.93 -46.57
N LEU A 228 -28.44 14.65 -45.72
CA LEU A 228 -27.22 13.89 -46.02
C LEU A 228 -26.27 14.00 -44.82
N CYS A 229 -26.22 12.92 -44.04
CA CYS A 229 -25.11 12.39 -43.23
C CYS A 229 -25.66 11.69 -41.98
N GLN A 230 -26.04 10.42 -42.18
CA GLN A 230 -26.31 9.47 -41.11
C GLN A 230 -25.27 8.36 -41.27
N GLU A 231 -24.19 8.42 -40.48
CA GLU A 231 -23.25 7.31 -40.30
C GLU A 231 -23.18 6.91 -38.83
N GLN A 232 -22.96 5.61 -38.65
CA GLN A 232 -23.29 4.77 -37.50
C GLN A 232 -22.52 5.11 -36.22
N TYR A 233 -23.24 5.22 -35.10
CA TYR A 233 -22.67 5.14 -33.75
C TYR A 233 -23.21 3.88 -33.06
N ILE A 234 -22.32 2.94 -32.71
CA ILE A 234 -22.64 1.72 -31.97
C ILE A 234 -22.75 2.08 -30.48
N GLU A 235 -23.97 2.03 -29.95
CA GLU A 235 -24.26 2.28 -28.54
C GLU A 235 -23.95 1.04 -27.68
N LYS A 236 -22.91 1.15 -26.84
CA LYS A 236 -22.61 0.18 -25.78
C LYS A 236 -23.66 0.33 -24.67
N ARG A 237 -24.56 -0.65 -24.55
CA ARG A 237 -25.51 -0.79 -23.43
C ARG A 237 -24.77 -0.76 -22.08
N SER A 238 -24.94 0.32 -21.32
CA SER A 238 -24.74 0.31 -19.88
C SER A 238 -25.91 -0.46 -19.25
N LYS A 239 -25.59 -1.39 -18.34
CA LYS A 239 -26.61 -2.07 -17.53
C LYS A 239 -27.23 -1.03 -16.59
N THR A 240 -28.45 -0.60 -16.90
CA THR A 240 -29.28 0.16 -15.97
C THR A 240 -29.80 -0.79 -14.89
N SER A 241 -29.72 -0.34 -13.64
CA SER A 241 -30.32 -0.97 -12.45
C SER A 241 -31.78 -1.36 -12.72
N THR A 242 -32.22 -2.50 -12.21
CA THR A 242 -33.60 -2.95 -12.39
C THR A 242 -34.57 -1.97 -11.71
N PRO A 243 -35.83 -1.84 -12.18
CA PRO A 243 -36.83 -0.94 -11.62
C PRO A 243 -37.08 -1.15 -10.11
N GLU A 244 -36.82 -2.35 -9.60
CA GLU A 244 -36.96 -2.71 -8.19
C GLU A 244 -35.89 -2.05 -7.30
N GLU A 245 -34.64 -1.95 -7.78
CA GLU A 245 -33.56 -1.27 -7.04
C GLU A 245 -33.78 0.25 -6.97
N GLN A 246 -34.31 0.85 -8.04
CA GLN A 246 -34.65 2.27 -8.07
C GLN A 246 -35.81 2.60 -7.12
N ASN A 247 -36.78 1.70 -6.98
CA ASN A 247 -37.91 1.88 -6.06
C ASN A 247 -37.48 1.83 -4.59
N VAL A 248 -36.54 0.97 -4.21
CA VAL A 248 -36.02 0.89 -2.84
C VAL A 248 -35.22 2.15 -2.47
N ILE A 249 -34.38 2.65 -3.39
CA ILE A 249 -33.63 3.89 -3.18
C ILE A 249 -34.58 5.09 -3.07
N MET A 250 -35.62 5.14 -3.90
CA MET A 250 -36.61 6.23 -3.87
C MET A 250 -37.42 6.24 -2.57
N VAL A 251 -37.84 5.08 -2.06
CA VAL A 251 -38.56 4.96 -0.77
C VAL A 251 -37.67 5.38 0.41
N ALA A 252 -36.38 5.00 0.41
CA ALA A 252 -35.44 5.41 1.45
C ALA A 252 -35.19 6.93 1.43
N VAL A 253 -35.02 7.53 0.24
CA VAL A 253 -34.83 8.97 0.08
C VAL A 253 -36.07 9.76 0.55
N VAL A 254 -37.27 9.30 0.18
CA VAL A 254 -38.53 9.93 0.61
C VAL A 254 -38.73 9.82 2.12
N SER A 255 -38.38 8.68 2.73
CA SER A 255 -38.48 8.49 4.19
C SER A 255 -37.48 9.35 4.97
N ILE A 256 -36.26 9.52 4.46
CA ILE A 256 -35.25 10.38 5.11
C ILE A 256 -35.63 11.85 4.97
N ALA A 257 -36.08 12.28 3.79
CA ALA A 257 -36.51 13.65 3.53
C ALA A 257 -37.71 14.07 4.39
N SER A 258 -38.71 13.18 4.53
CA SER A 258 -39.88 13.42 5.39
C SER A 258 -39.53 13.48 6.87
N THR A 259 -38.60 12.64 7.35
CA THR A 259 -38.12 12.70 8.74
C THR A 259 -37.37 14.00 9.03
N LEU A 260 -36.52 14.46 8.10
CA LEU A 260 -35.81 15.74 8.23
C LEU A 260 -36.77 16.93 8.22
N LEU A 261 -37.81 16.90 7.39
CA LEU A 261 -38.84 17.94 7.36
C LEU A 261 -39.60 18.03 8.69
N VAL A 262 -39.99 16.89 9.27
CA VAL A 262 -40.66 16.85 10.57
C VAL A 262 -39.75 17.41 11.66
N LEU A 263 -38.46 17.07 11.68
CA LEU A 263 -37.51 17.61 12.66
C LEU A 263 -37.32 19.13 12.51
N LEU A 264 -37.25 19.64 11.29
CA LEU A 264 -37.14 21.08 11.01
C LEU A 264 -38.40 21.84 11.46
N VAL A 265 -39.59 21.34 11.10
CA VAL A 265 -40.86 21.96 11.50
C VAL A 265 -41.03 21.93 13.02
N SER A 266 -40.69 20.81 13.66
CA SER A 266 -40.74 20.66 15.13
C SER A 266 -39.78 21.63 15.83
N GLY A 267 -38.54 21.75 15.33
CA GLY A 267 -37.56 22.70 15.85
C GLY A 267 -38.02 24.15 15.71
N LEU A 268 -38.60 24.50 14.56
CA LEU A 268 -39.15 25.84 14.32
C LEU A 268 -40.33 26.16 15.25
N LEU A 269 -41.23 25.19 15.47
CA LEU A 269 -42.39 25.34 16.36
C LEU A 269 -41.97 25.52 17.82
N ILE A 270 -41.01 24.72 18.28
CA ILE A 270 -40.44 24.84 19.64
C ILE A 270 -39.78 26.21 19.80
N TRP A 271 -39.00 26.65 18.82
CA TRP A 271 -38.37 27.97 18.84
C TRP A 271 -39.39 29.12 18.91
N LEU A 272 -40.46 29.05 18.11
CA LEU A 272 -41.54 30.04 18.13
C LEU A 272 -42.30 30.06 19.48
N LEU A 273 -42.55 28.89 20.08
CA LEU A 273 -43.21 28.78 21.39
C LEU A 273 -42.34 29.33 22.52
N CYS A 274 -41.02 29.07 22.49
CA CYS A 274 -40.06 29.66 23.43
C CYS A 274 -40.03 31.19 23.29
N ARG A 275 -40.02 31.70 22.06
CA ARG A 275 -40.01 33.15 21.78
C ARG A 275 -41.31 33.85 22.22
N GLN A 276 -42.46 33.20 22.08
CA GLN A 276 -43.74 33.74 22.57
C GLN A 276 -43.80 33.79 24.11
N LYS A 277 -43.27 32.78 24.81
CA LYS A 277 -43.21 32.79 26.27
C LYS A 277 -42.28 33.89 26.80
N LEU A 278 -41.11 34.07 26.18
CA LEU A 278 -40.17 35.14 26.54
C LEU A 278 -40.82 36.53 26.39
N LYS A 279 -41.53 36.80 25.29
CA LYS A 279 -42.26 38.06 25.11
C LYS A 279 -43.33 38.31 26.18
N LYS A 280 -44.04 37.27 26.64
CA LYS A 280 -45.06 37.41 27.70
C LYS A 280 -44.47 37.68 29.08
N CYS A 281 -43.26 37.20 29.37
CA CYS A 281 -42.59 37.50 30.64
C CYS A 281 -42.12 38.96 30.69
N VAL A 282 -41.53 39.47 29.60
CA VAL A 282 -41.01 40.86 29.53
C VAL A 282 -42.12 41.91 29.66
N CYS A 283 -43.33 41.67 29.13
CA CYS A 283 -44.43 42.63 29.24
C CYS A 283 -45.11 42.69 30.61
N LYS A 284 -44.81 41.77 31.55
CA LYS A 284 -45.44 41.76 32.89
C LYS A 284 -44.66 42.56 33.95
N GLU A 285 -43.42 42.95 33.67
CA GLU A 285 -42.55 43.66 34.63
C GLU A 285 -42.40 45.17 34.36
N GLN A 286 -42.91 45.70 33.25
CA GLN A 286 -42.84 47.15 32.95
C GLN A 286 -43.83 48.03 33.75
N GLY A 287 -44.31 47.57 34.91
CA GLY A 287 -45.32 48.26 35.72
C GLY A 287 -44.84 48.96 36.99
N LYS A 288 -43.55 48.92 37.34
CA LYS A 288 -43.05 49.58 38.56
C LYS A 288 -41.72 50.28 38.32
N ASN A 289 -41.75 51.61 38.45
CA ASN A 289 -40.60 52.49 38.31
C ASN A 289 -39.54 52.24 39.39
N GLY A 290 -38.30 52.07 38.96
CA GLY A 290 -37.09 52.05 39.77
C GLY A 290 -36.30 50.75 39.61
N TYR A 291 -35.02 50.88 39.23
CA TYR A 291 -33.97 49.86 39.05
C TYR A 291 -33.62 49.49 37.59
N GLU A 292 -32.74 50.29 36.98
CA GLU A 292 -32.03 49.95 35.73
C GLU A 292 -30.81 49.02 35.95
N GLU A 293 -30.35 48.83 37.19
CA GLU A 293 -29.14 48.04 37.45
C GLU A 293 -29.41 46.54 37.70
N THR A 294 -30.65 46.16 38.03
CA THR A 294 -31.06 44.76 38.22
C THR A 294 -31.45 44.06 36.91
N LEU A 295 -31.74 44.81 35.84
CA LEU A 295 -32.19 44.26 34.55
C LEU A 295 -31.07 43.53 33.77
N ARG A 296 -29.80 43.94 33.96
CA ARG A 296 -28.66 43.34 33.24
C ARG A 296 -28.23 41.98 33.78
N LEU A 297 -28.50 41.69 35.06
CA LEU A 297 -28.23 40.38 35.66
C LEU A 297 -29.29 39.33 35.30
N THR A 298 -30.51 39.76 34.96
CA THR A 298 -31.60 38.86 34.55
C THR A 298 -31.53 38.44 33.07
N GLU A 299 -30.96 39.27 32.19
CA GLU A 299 -30.81 38.88 30.77
C GLU A 299 -29.78 37.76 30.60
N THR A 300 -28.67 37.79 31.33
CA THR A 300 -27.63 36.74 31.27
C THR A 300 -28.12 35.41 31.84
N GLU A 301 -28.88 35.42 32.95
CA GLU A 301 -29.50 34.19 33.46
C GLU A 301 -30.59 33.64 32.52
N GLN A 302 -31.33 34.52 31.83
CA GLN A 302 -32.35 34.09 30.86
C GLN A 302 -31.73 33.53 29.58
N GLU A 303 -30.63 34.10 29.09
CA GLU A 303 -29.85 33.57 27.98
C GLU A 303 -29.24 32.20 28.34
N GLN A 304 -28.67 32.06 29.54
CA GLN A 304 -28.11 30.78 30.00
C GLN A 304 -29.19 29.69 30.13
N LYS A 305 -30.38 30.02 30.66
CA LYS A 305 -31.52 29.08 30.72
C LYS A 305 -32.07 28.72 29.33
N LEU A 306 -32.00 29.65 28.37
CA LEU A 306 -32.38 29.40 26.98
C LEU A 306 -31.36 28.49 26.29
N GLU A 307 -30.06 28.70 26.51
CA GLU A 307 -29.00 27.82 26.00
C GLU A 307 -29.12 26.41 26.56
N GLU A 308 -29.32 26.24 27.87
CA GLU A 308 -29.55 24.91 28.47
C GLU A 308 -30.79 24.20 27.91
N ALA A 309 -31.86 24.96 27.64
CA ALA A 309 -33.07 24.42 27.04
C ALA A 309 -32.84 24.00 25.57
N MET A 310 -32.12 24.82 24.79
CA MET A 310 -31.75 24.50 23.41
C MET A 310 -30.82 23.28 23.34
N GLU A 311 -29.88 23.14 24.29
CA GLU A 311 -28.99 21.98 24.37
C GLU A 311 -29.77 20.70 24.69
N LYS A 312 -30.74 20.74 25.62
CA LYS A 312 -31.62 19.60 25.92
C LYS A 312 -32.45 19.19 24.70
N VAL A 313 -33.01 20.15 23.97
CA VAL A 313 -33.77 19.87 22.74
C VAL A 313 -32.86 19.28 21.66
N ALA A 314 -31.66 19.81 21.47
CA ALA A 314 -30.68 19.27 20.52
C ALA A 314 -30.28 17.83 20.86
N ARG A 315 -30.08 17.49 22.15
CA ARG A 315 -29.81 16.11 22.58
C ARG A 315 -30.98 15.18 22.30
N ILE A 316 -32.22 15.61 22.52
CA ILE A 316 -33.41 14.80 22.23
C ILE A 316 -33.52 14.55 20.71
N LEU A 317 -33.40 15.60 19.89
CA LEU A 317 -33.47 15.47 18.42
C LEU A 317 -32.36 14.58 17.87
N TYR A 318 -31.14 14.71 18.40
CA TYR A 318 -30.01 13.87 18.01
C TYR A 318 -30.20 12.40 18.41
N THR A 319 -30.74 12.15 19.61
CA THR A 319 -31.03 10.79 20.08
C THR A 319 -32.10 10.14 19.23
N THR A 320 -33.19 10.86 18.93
CA THR A 320 -34.27 10.38 18.04
C THR A 320 -33.75 10.10 16.64
N TYR A 321 -32.96 11.01 16.04
CA TYR A 321 -32.33 10.79 14.74
C TYR A 321 -31.42 9.55 14.74
N LYS A 322 -30.61 9.39 15.78
CA LYS A 322 -29.71 8.23 15.93
C LYS A 322 -30.50 6.92 16.00
N THR A 323 -31.54 6.86 16.82
CA THR A 323 -32.40 5.67 16.96
C THR A 323 -33.13 5.33 15.66
N SER A 324 -33.69 6.33 14.97
CA SER A 324 -34.36 6.11 13.67
C SER A 324 -33.38 5.64 12.59
N ARG A 325 -32.15 6.16 12.57
CA ARG A 325 -31.09 5.72 11.67
C ARG A 325 -30.63 4.28 11.97
N GLU A 326 -30.49 3.93 13.24
CA GLU A 326 -30.10 2.58 13.67
C GLU A 326 -31.17 1.55 13.29
N LEU A 327 -32.46 1.87 13.47
CA LEU A 327 -33.58 1.03 13.02
C LEU A 327 -33.62 0.86 11.49
N ALA A 328 -33.41 1.94 10.74
CA ALA A 328 -33.37 1.86 9.28
C ALA A 328 -32.19 1.03 8.75
N LEU A 329 -31.01 1.14 9.39
CA LEU A 329 -29.84 0.33 9.06
C LEU A 329 -30.01 -1.13 9.45
N GLU A 330 -30.72 -1.43 10.55
CA GLU A 330 -31.05 -2.79 10.96
C GLU A 330 -31.96 -3.48 9.92
N GLU A 331 -32.97 -2.77 9.41
CA GLU A 331 -33.91 -3.31 8.43
C GLU A 331 -33.24 -3.55 7.05
N ILE A 332 -32.35 -2.63 6.64
CA ILE A 332 -31.51 -2.80 5.43
C ILE A 332 -30.56 -3.99 5.59
N SER A 333 -29.98 -4.17 6.79
CA SER A 333 -29.07 -5.28 7.07
C SER A 333 -29.79 -6.64 7.08
N LYS A 334 -31.05 -6.70 7.53
CA LYS A 334 -31.88 -7.92 7.45
C LYS A 334 -32.16 -8.34 6.01
N LEU A 335 -32.44 -7.38 5.13
CA LEU A 335 -32.71 -7.63 3.70
C LEU A 335 -31.46 -8.05 2.91
N GLN A 336 -30.26 -7.63 3.34
CA GLN A 336 -29.00 -8.00 2.67
C GLN A 336 -28.42 -9.35 3.11
N LEU A 337 -28.78 -9.84 4.31
CA LEU A 337 -28.29 -11.10 4.87
C LEU A 337 -28.92 -12.35 4.25
N GLU A 338 -30.02 -12.23 3.48
CA GLU A 338 -30.64 -13.37 2.79
C GLU A 338 -29.87 -13.83 1.53
N ASN A 339 -28.87 -13.08 1.05
CA ASN A 339 -28.22 -13.30 -0.25
C ASN A 339 -26.70 -13.63 -0.22
N ILE A 340 -26.10 -13.93 0.94
CA ILE A 340 -24.64 -14.10 1.04
C ILE A 340 -24.25 -15.58 1.23
N GLU A 341 -23.76 -16.22 0.16
CA GLU A 341 -22.91 -17.42 0.24
C GLU A 341 -21.43 -17.00 0.23
N LEU A 342 -20.69 -17.32 1.30
CA LEU A 342 -19.27 -16.99 1.45
C LEU A 342 -18.37 -18.03 0.75
N ASN A 343 -17.56 -17.58 -0.21
CA ASN A 343 -16.50 -18.38 -0.83
C ASN A 343 -15.13 -18.10 -0.17
N PHE A 344 -14.79 -18.83 0.90
CA PHE A 344 -13.41 -18.95 1.39
C PHE A 344 -13.03 -20.41 1.64
N HIS A 345 -11.94 -20.86 1.01
CA HIS A 345 -11.52 -22.26 0.97
C HIS A 345 -10.62 -22.65 2.14
N GLY A 346 -11.27 -22.98 3.25
CA GLY A 346 -10.85 -23.98 4.22
C GLY A 346 -12.08 -24.81 4.58
N LYS A 347 -11.93 -26.03 5.10
CA LYS A 347 -13.08 -26.75 5.68
C LYS A 347 -13.52 -25.98 6.93
N VAL A 348 -14.41 -25.02 6.76
CA VAL A 348 -15.14 -24.40 7.86
C VAL A 348 -16.08 -25.48 8.39
N GLN A 349 -15.95 -25.87 9.65
CA GLN A 349 -17.04 -26.58 10.34
C GLN A 349 -17.93 -25.50 10.96
N PRO A 350 -19.03 -25.09 10.31
CA PRO A 350 -19.95 -24.14 10.92
C PRO A 350 -20.63 -24.79 12.13
N ASN A 351 -20.65 -24.11 13.26
CA ASN A 351 -21.48 -24.49 14.40
C ASN A 351 -22.96 -24.15 14.05
N PRO A 352 -23.89 -25.11 14.06
CA PRO A 352 -25.28 -24.91 13.60
C PRO A 352 -26.12 -23.92 14.43
N SER A 353 -25.57 -23.32 15.49
CA SER A 353 -26.27 -22.35 16.34
C SER A 353 -26.32 -20.90 15.79
N TYR A 354 -25.72 -20.66 14.61
CA TYR A 354 -25.46 -19.32 14.08
C TYR A 354 -26.71 -18.46 13.79
N LYS A 355 -27.87 -19.07 13.52
CA LYS A 355 -29.11 -18.34 13.19
C LYS A 355 -29.87 -17.76 14.40
N LYS A 356 -29.56 -18.17 15.64
CA LYS A 356 -30.34 -17.79 16.84
C LYS A 356 -29.65 -16.80 17.79
N CYS A 357 -28.37 -16.49 17.58
CA CYS A 357 -27.57 -15.71 18.55
C CYS A 357 -27.60 -14.19 18.36
N LEU A 358 -28.08 -13.67 17.22
CA LEU A 358 -28.06 -12.22 16.94
C LEU A 358 -29.10 -11.38 17.72
N LEU A 359 -30.05 -12.00 18.42
CA LEU A 359 -31.19 -11.32 19.05
C LEU A 359 -31.15 -11.24 20.59
N HIS A 360 -30.12 -11.77 21.27
CA HIS A 360 -29.99 -11.64 22.73
C HIS A 360 -28.84 -10.71 23.14
N LYS A 361 -29.19 -9.63 23.86
CA LYS A 361 -28.40 -8.53 24.43
C LYS A 361 -27.22 -8.90 25.37
N LYS A 362 -26.66 -10.12 25.33
CA LYS A 362 -25.42 -10.41 26.06
C LYS A 362 -24.25 -10.08 25.15
N GLN A 363 -23.38 -9.14 25.59
CA GLN A 363 -22.11 -8.81 24.97
C GLN A 363 -21.21 -10.06 24.92
N GLN A 364 -21.41 -10.91 23.93
CA GLN A 364 -20.59 -12.10 23.73
C GLN A 364 -19.26 -11.68 23.09
N ARG A 365 -18.17 -11.99 23.78
CA ARG A 365 -16.81 -11.74 23.32
C ARG A 365 -16.52 -12.69 22.16
N LYS A 366 -16.26 -12.13 20.98
CA LYS A 366 -16.05 -12.88 19.74
C LYS A 366 -14.59 -13.24 19.54
N LEU A 367 -14.32 -14.53 19.29
CA LEU A 367 -12.97 -15.07 19.06
C LEU A 367 -12.93 -15.86 17.75
N LEU A 368 -12.00 -15.50 16.86
CA LEU A 368 -11.63 -16.28 15.67
C LEU A 368 -10.27 -16.92 15.90
N ILE A 369 -10.17 -18.22 15.69
CA ILE A 369 -8.93 -18.97 15.92
C ILE A 369 -8.37 -19.43 14.59
N ILE A 370 -7.06 -19.28 14.41
CA ILE A 370 -6.32 -19.71 13.24
C ILE A 370 -5.23 -20.68 13.69
N GLU A 371 -5.48 -21.96 13.44
CA GLU A 371 -4.58 -23.06 13.79
C GLU A 371 -3.73 -23.46 12.59
N GLY A 372 -2.56 -24.03 12.84
CA GLY A 372 -1.75 -24.66 11.81
C GLY A 372 -0.33 -24.93 12.28
N THR A 373 0.35 -25.87 11.65
CA THR A 373 1.74 -26.26 11.97
C THR A 373 2.74 -25.10 11.84
N SER A 374 3.93 -25.27 12.43
CA SER A 374 5.03 -24.34 12.20
C SER A 374 5.39 -24.31 10.71
N GLY A 375 5.45 -23.12 10.11
CA GLY A 375 5.69 -22.98 8.66
C GLY A 375 4.44 -23.05 7.77
N SER A 376 3.23 -23.23 8.33
CA SER A 376 1.98 -23.31 7.55
C SER A 376 1.50 -21.98 6.94
N GLY A 377 2.24 -20.88 7.16
CA GLY A 377 1.93 -19.57 6.60
C GLY A 377 1.03 -18.67 7.45
N LYS A 378 0.76 -19.00 8.71
CA LYS A 378 -0.05 -18.16 9.64
C LYS A 378 0.41 -16.69 9.69
N THR A 379 1.72 -16.45 9.79
CA THR A 379 2.30 -15.09 9.79
C THR A 379 2.05 -14.38 8.46
N THR A 380 2.20 -15.10 7.34
CA THR A 380 1.93 -14.58 6.00
C THR A 380 0.45 -14.24 5.84
N TRP A 381 -0.45 -15.07 6.36
CA TRP A 381 -1.87 -14.79 6.41
C TRP A 381 -2.17 -13.53 7.22
N CYS A 382 -1.58 -13.39 8.41
CA CYS A 382 -1.74 -12.18 9.23
C CYS A 382 -1.32 -10.91 8.49
N ARG A 383 -0.17 -10.96 7.81
CA ARG A 383 0.33 -9.84 6.98
C ARG A 383 -0.59 -9.55 5.81
N LYS A 384 -1.12 -10.59 5.15
CA LYS A 384 -2.08 -10.43 4.06
C LYS A 384 -3.39 -9.84 4.56
N PHE A 385 -3.90 -10.31 5.70
CA PHE A 385 -5.09 -9.78 6.37
C PHE A 385 -4.93 -8.31 6.70
N LEU A 386 -3.80 -7.93 7.32
CA LEU A 386 -3.47 -6.53 7.62
C LEU A 386 -3.40 -5.68 6.33
N LYS A 387 -2.75 -6.19 5.28
CA LYS A 387 -2.66 -5.50 3.98
C LYS A 387 -4.05 -5.31 3.37
N THR A 388 -4.90 -6.33 3.38
CA THR A 388 -6.28 -6.28 2.87
C THR A 388 -7.11 -5.27 3.66
N TRP A 389 -7.00 -5.28 4.99
CA TRP A 389 -7.64 -4.29 5.86
C TRP A 389 -7.18 -2.87 5.51
N CYS A 390 -5.88 -2.60 5.35
CA CYS A 390 -5.38 -1.30 4.91
C CYS A 390 -5.92 -0.89 3.52
N MET A 391 -6.06 -1.84 2.59
CA MET A 391 -6.61 -1.57 1.26
C MET A 391 -8.11 -1.25 1.29
N SER A 392 -8.86 -1.75 2.28
CA SER A 392 -10.29 -1.43 2.42
C SER A 392 -10.58 0.06 2.60
N PHE A 393 -9.69 0.79 3.26
CA PHE A 393 -9.82 2.24 3.42
C PHE A 393 -9.44 3.01 2.16
N LYS A 394 -8.54 2.47 1.33
CA LYS A 394 -8.22 3.07 0.03
C LYS A 394 -9.39 2.96 -0.93
N HIS A 395 -10.01 1.79 -1.01
CA HIS A 395 -11.11 1.54 -1.95
C HIS A 395 -12.44 2.17 -1.55
N ARG A 396 -12.65 2.59 -0.30
CA ARG A 396 -13.84 3.37 0.07
C ARG A 396 -13.97 4.69 -0.71
N ASN A 397 -12.86 5.21 -1.23
CA ASN A 397 -12.85 6.46 -1.99
C ASN A 397 -12.85 6.26 -3.52
N ASP A 398 -12.61 5.04 -4.00
CA ASP A 398 -12.61 4.72 -5.44
C ASP A 398 -13.93 4.06 -5.84
N THR A 399 -14.81 4.80 -6.51
CA THR A 399 -16.14 4.34 -6.95
C THR A 399 -16.14 3.52 -8.24
N ASN A 400 -14.98 3.10 -8.76
CA ASN A 400 -14.91 2.41 -10.06
C ASN A 400 -15.32 0.93 -9.96
N GLN A 401 -16.39 0.59 -10.68
CA GLN A 401 -17.22 -0.63 -10.58
C GLN A 401 -16.59 -1.95 -11.14
N GLY A 402 -15.27 -2.09 -11.22
CA GLY A 402 -14.64 -3.14 -12.03
C GLY A 402 -14.57 -4.57 -11.45
N LYS A 403 -14.75 -4.80 -10.14
CA LYS A 403 -14.59 -6.12 -9.51
C LYS A 403 -15.47 -6.29 -8.26
N GLN A 404 -16.76 -6.62 -8.41
CA GLN A 404 -17.72 -6.56 -7.30
C GLN A 404 -17.44 -7.52 -6.12
N GLU A 405 -17.08 -8.78 -6.37
CA GLU A 405 -16.94 -9.78 -5.28
C GLU A 405 -15.69 -9.53 -4.39
N GLU A 406 -14.52 -9.32 -4.98
CA GLU A 406 -13.28 -9.06 -4.21
C GLU A 406 -13.38 -7.74 -3.41
N ILE A 407 -14.22 -6.80 -3.86
CA ILE A 407 -14.48 -5.53 -3.18
C ILE A 407 -15.36 -5.71 -1.95
N GLU A 408 -16.26 -6.70 -1.91
CA GLU A 408 -17.24 -6.86 -0.84
C GLU A 408 -16.61 -7.40 0.46
N ASP A 409 -15.74 -8.41 0.34
CA ASP A 409 -14.92 -8.90 1.47
C ASP A 409 -14.03 -7.79 2.04
N ILE A 410 -13.44 -7.00 1.15
CA ILE A 410 -12.61 -5.85 1.52
C ILE A 410 -13.44 -4.79 2.25
N ARG A 411 -14.67 -4.49 1.80
CA ARG A 411 -15.55 -3.51 2.43
C ARG A 411 -15.96 -3.90 3.85
N THR A 412 -16.18 -5.19 4.10
CA THR A 412 -16.56 -5.71 5.43
C THR A 412 -15.46 -5.46 6.45
N LEU A 413 -14.18 -5.64 6.08
CA LEU A 413 -13.04 -5.30 6.94
C LEU A 413 -12.96 -3.80 7.24
N GLY A 414 -13.43 -2.93 6.33
CA GLY A 414 -13.50 -1.49 6.53
C GLY A 414 -14.53 -1.04 7.58
N LEU A 415 -15.38 -1.95 8.10
CA LEU A 415 -16.26 -1.67 9.24
C LEU A 415 -15.50 -1.54 10.56
N PHE A 416 -14.27 -2.05 10.62
CA PHE A 416 -13.40 -1.99 11.78
C PHE A 416 -12.35 -0.89 11.57
N PRO A 417 -12.61 0.37 12.01
CA PRO A 417 -11.68 1.49 11.84
C PRO A 417 -10.31 1.28 12.50
N LEU A 418 -10.20 0.34 13.44
CA LEU A 418 -8.97 0.07 14.17
C LEU A 418 -8.65 -1.43 14.17
N LEU A 419 -7.39 -1.74 13.82
CA LEU A 419 -6.83 -3.07 13.87
C LEU A 419 -5.46 -3.00 14.53
N PHE A 420 -5.28 -3.73 15.62
CA PHE A 420 -4.01 -3.87 16.33
C PHE A 420 -3.39 -5.23 16.03
N PHE A 421 -2.13 -5.24 15.59
CA PHE A 421 -1.37 -6.47 15.38
C PHE A 421 -0.41 -6.68 16.53
N VAL A 422 -0.66 -7.70 17.35
CA VAL A 422 0.13 -8.02 18.53
C VAL A 422 0.83 -9.35 18.33
N SER A 423 2.16 -9.34 18.41
CA SER A 423 3.03 -10.52 18.42
C SER A 423 3.30 -10.93 19.86
N LEU A 424 2.74 -12.05 20.32
CA LEU A 424 2.94 -12.52 21.70
C LEU A 424 4.37 -13.02 21.96
N ARG A 425 5.11 -13.35 20.89
CA ARG A 425 6.55 -13.63 20.94
C ARG A 425 7.37 -12.49 21.54
N ASP A 426 7.00 -11.25 21.22
CA ASP A 426 7.79 -10.05 21.54
C ASP A 426 7.31 -9.38 22.85
N VAL A 427 6.52 -10.08 23.67
CA VAL A 427 5.90 -9.56 24.90
C VAL A 427 6.71 -9.92 26.14
N GLY A 428 6.92 -8.96 27.05
CA GLY A 428 7.52 -9.21 28.37
C GLY A 428 6.50 -9.72 29.40
N THR A 429 6.95 -10.48 30.40
CA THR A 429 6.13 -11.18 31.42
C THR A 429 5.40 -10.27 32.43
N SER A 430 5.55 -8.95 32.34
CA SER A 430 4.94 -8.00 33.27
C SER A 430 4.13 -6.90 32.60
N GLU A 431 4.02 -6.90 31.27
CA GLU A 431 3.36 -5.81 30.55
C GLU A 431 1.83 -5.93 30.62
N SER A 432 1.13 -4.78 30.72
CA SER A 432 -0.31 -4.78 30.51
C SER A 432 -0.62 -4.98 29.02
N SER A 433 -1.81 -5.49 28.71
CA SER A 433 -2.26 -5.65 27.32
C SER A 433 -2.33 -4.32 26.57
N ILE A 434 -2.55 -3.21 27.27
CA ILE A 434 -2.54 -1.86 26.70
C ILE A 434 -1.11 -1.45 26.37
N ASP A 435 -0.16 -1.62 27.29
CA ASP A 435 1.26 -1.30 27.07
C ASP A 435 1.83 -2.08 25.88
N ILE A 436 1.44 -3.35 25.74
CA ILE A 436 1.82 -4.19 24.60
C ILE A 436 1.29 -3.60 23.29
N ILE A 437 0.01 -3.23 23.23
CA ILE A 437 -0.57 -2.60 22.03
C ILE A 437 0.15 -1.29 21.72
N GLN A 438 0.39 -0.46 22.73
CA GLN A 438 1.08 0.80 22.53
C GLN A 438 2.49 0.60 21.99
N ARG A 439 3.28 -0.26 22.63
CA ARG A 439 4.67 -0.54 22.24
C ARG A 439 4.78 -1.16 20.85
N GLN A 440 3.91 -2.10 20.51
CA GLN A 440 4.01 -2.84 19.25
C GLN A 440 3.28 -2.15 18.07
N CYS A 441 2.18 -1.43 18.32
CA CYS A 441 1.33 -0.87 17.27
C CYS A 441 1.44 0.65 17.13
N LEU A 442 1.84 1.39 18.17
CA LEU A 442 1.84 2.85 18.18
C LEU A 442 3.26 3.42 18.24
N LYS A 443 3.48 4.54 17.55
CA LYS A 443 4.80 5.20 17.47
C LYS A 443 5.05 6.22 18.60
N LYS A 444 4.08 6.50 19.46
CA LYS A 444 4.15 7.52 20.52
C LYS A 444 3.58 7.01 21.83
N GLU A 445 4.30 7.27 22.91
CA GLU A 445 3.94 6.92 24.29
C GLU A 445 2.74 7.72 24.84
N GLN A 446 2.37 8.85 24.21
CA GLN A 446 1.38 9.82 24.71
C GLN A 446 -0.11 9.39 24.63
N LEU A 447 -0.43 8.11 24.39
CA LEU A 447 -1.81 7.66 24.12
C LEU A 447 -2.35 6.60 25.09
N SER A 448 -1.74 6.37 26.26
CA SER A 448 -2.12 5.23 27.13
C SER A 448 -3.55 5.32 27.62
N ASP A 449 -3.89 6.46 28.20
CA ASP A 449 -5.16 6.65 28.92
C ASP A 449 -6.31 6.73 27.91
N ASP A 450 -6.08 7.40 26.77
CA ASP A 450 -7.03 7.50 25.67
C ASP A 450 -7.25 6.15 24.97
N LEU A 451 -6.21 5.32 24.85
CA LEU A 451 -6.32 4.01 24.21
C LEU A 451 -7.15 3.04 25.06
N ASP A 452 -6.95 3.02 26.37
CA ASP A 452 -7.76 2.19 27.27
C ASP A 452 -9.23 2.63 27.26
N LEU A 453 -9.50 3.95 27.32
CA LEU A 453 -10.85 4.49 27.17
C LEU A 453 -11.47 4.15 25.81
N LEU A 454 -10.70 4.22 24.73
CA LEU A 454 -11.15 3.90 23.38
C LEU A 454 -11.48 2.41 23.24
N ILE A 455 -10.64 1.52 23.77
CA ILE A 455 -10.90 0.08 23.78
C ILE A 455 -12.14 -0.21 24.64
N LYS A 456 -12.29 0.42 25.80
CA LYS A 456 -13.46 0.25 26.68
C LYS A 456 -14.78 0.75 26.06
N HIS A 457 -14.77 1.85 25.31
CA HIS A 457 -15.99 2.49 24.79
C HIS A 457 -16.33 2.15 23.34
N ARG A 458 -15.39 1.65 22.54
CA ARG A 458 -15.58 1.36 21.10
C ARG A 458 -15.18 -0.06 20.71
N TYR A 459 -15.19 -0.99 21.66
CA TYR A 459 -14.71 -2.36 21.48
C TYR A 459 -15.26 -3.09 20.24
N GLU A 460 -16.52 -2.83 19.85
CA GLU A 460 -17.18 -3.49 18.70
C GLU A 460 -16.55 -3.14 17.35
N LYS A 461 -15.78 -2.05 17.31
CA LYS A 461 -15.15 -1.50 16.10
C LYS A 461 -13.64 -1.79 16.02
N ILE A 462 -13.14 -2.63 16.92
CA ILE A 462 -11.72 -2.93 17.05
C ILE A 462 -11.47 -4.41 16.75
N ILE A 463 -10.46 -4.68 15.93
CA ILE A 463 -9.89 -6.01 15.76
C ILE A 463 -8.54 -6.06 16.47
N ILE A 464 -8.31 -7.09 17.29
CA ILE A 464 -6.98 -7.41 17.79
C ILE A 464 -6.52 -8.72 17.17
N LEU A 465 -5.51 -8.64 16.31
CA LEU A 465 -4.87 -9.78 15.67
C LEU A 465 -3.68 -10.21 16.52
N ILE A 466 -3.85 -11.31 17.26
CA ILE A 466 -2.92 -11.86 18.24
C ILE A 466 -2.15 -13.00 17.56
N HIS A 467 -0.87 -12.78 17.28
CA HIS A 467 0.00 -13.72 16.60
C HIS A 467 0.87 -14.53 17.59
N GLY A 468 1.02 -15.83 17.33
CA GLY A 468 1.87 -16.75 18.10
C GLY A 468 1.39 -17.00 19.53
N ALA A 469 0.13 -17.40 19.75
CA ALA A 469 -0.38 -17.65 21.11
C ALA A 469 0.28 -18.84 21.81
N ASP A 470 0.77 -19.81 21.06
CA ASP A 470 1.63 -20.90 21.53
C ASP A 470 3.04 -20.42 21.92
N GLU A 471 3.43 -19.21 21.54
CA GLU A 471 4.74 -18.60 21.81
C GLU A 471 4.66 -17.57 22.97
N ALA A 472 3.51 -17.45 23.62
CA ALA A 472 3.40 -16.67 24.85
C ALA A 472 4.25 -17.36 25.92
N LYS A 473 5.27 -16.66 26.43
CA LYS A 473 6.36 -17.14 27.31
C LYS A 473 5.91 -17.62 28.69
N GLY A 474 4.99 -18.58 28.75
CA GLY A 474 4.37 -19.02 30.00
C GLY A 474 3.50 -17.95 30.70
N ASP A 475 3.54 -16.67 30.29
CA ASP A 475 2.64 -15.64 30.79
C ASP A 475 1.27 -15.73 30.12
N ILE A 476 0.62 -16.81 30.49
CA ILE A 476 -0.77 -17.17 30.23
C ILE A 476 -1.71 -16.00 30.58
N ASN A 477 -1.36 -15.17 31.56
CA ASN A 477 -2.20 -14.06 32.00
C ASN A 477 -2.32 -12.97 30.94
N ILE A 478 -1.31 -12.78 30.09
CA ILE A 478 -1.36 -11.80 29.02
C ILE A 478 -2.39 -12.19 27.96
N LEU A 479 -2.36 -13.44 27.50
CA LEU A 479 -3.39 -13.91 26.55
C LEU A 479 -4.77 -13.85 27.19
N LYS A 480 -4.93 -14.20 28.49
CA LYS A 480 -6.20 -14.01 29.21
C LYS A 480 -6.66 -12.54 29.22
N LYS A 481 -5.77 -11.59 29.48
CA LYS A 481 -6.07 -10.15 29.44
C LYS A 481 -6.57 -9.73 28.04
N PHE A 482 -5.93 -10.18 26.97
CA PHE A 482 -6.40 -9.92 25.61
C PHE A 482 -7.75 -10.57 25.29
N LEU A 483 -7.95 -11.83 25.68
CA LEU A 483 -9.20 -12.55 25.45
C LEU A 483 -10.38 -11.92 26.24
N ALA A 484 -10.09 -11.32 27.40
CA ALA A 484 -11.06 -10.64 28.24
C ALA A 484 -11.52 -9.26 27.69
N MET A 485 -10.80 -8.67 26.74
CA MET A 485 -11.23 -7.42 26.10
C MET A 485 -12.55 -7.61 25.38
N ASN A 486 -13.41 -6.60 25.24
CA ASN A 486 -14.71 -6.77 24.57
C ASN A 486 -14.65 -6.69 23.03
N CYS A 487 -13.47 -6.72 22.39
CA CYS A 487 -13.33 -6.59 20.94
C CYS A 487 -13.38 -7.95 20.20
N LEU A 488 -13.37 -7.89 18.85
CA LEU A 488 -13.11 -9.08 18.02
C LEU A 488 -11.62 -9.43 18.11
N LYS A 489 -11.30 -10.68 18.47
CA LYS A 489 -9.92 -11.17 18.47
C LYS A 489 -9.74 -12.21 17.39
N VAL A 490 -8.60 -12.14 16.72
CA VAL A 490 -8.13 -13.16 15.80
C VAL A 490 -6.84 -13.72 16.37
N VAL A 491 -6.85 -14.96 16.84
CA VAL A 491 -5.70 -15.59 17.50
C VAL A 491 -5.10 -16.62 16.58
N THR A 492 -3.80 -16.52 16.30
CA THR A 492 -3.08 -17.59 15.61
C THR A 492 -2.32 -18.46 16.60
N CYS A 493 -2.41 -19.78 16.45
CA CYS A 493 -1.67 -20.75 17.26
C CYS A 493 -1.29 -21.99 16.45
N GLN A 494 -0.46 -22.86 17.03
CA GLN A 494 -0.23 -24.19 16.46
C GLN A 494 -1.41 -25.14 16.69
N ASP A 495 -1.77 -25.33 17.96
CA ASP A 495 -2.94 -26.09 18.40
C ASP A 495 -3.66 -25.30 19.49
N TRP A 496 -4.95 -25.04 19.32
CA TRP A 496 -5.74 -24.31 20.30
C TRP A 496 -6.08 -25.19 21.50
N LYS A 497 -6.20 -26.51 21.36
CA LYS A 497 -6.70 -27.37 22.45
C LYS A 497 -5.83 -27.30 23.70
N PRO A 498 -4.48 -27.41 23.63
CA PRO A 498 -3.63 -27.26 24.81
C PRO A 498 -3.74 -25.87 25.43
N ILE A 499 -3.85 -24.82 24.61
CA ILE A 499 -4.06 -23.44 25.08
C ILE A 499 -5.44 -23.33 25.75
N GLN A 500 -6.49 -23.93 25.22
CA GLN A 500 -7.80 -23.87 25.84
C GLN A 500 -7.82 -24.57 27.21
N GLN A 501 -7.17 -25.73 27.30
CA GLN A 501 -7.07 -26.55 28.52
C GLN A 501 -6.20 -25.88 29.58
N ALA A 502 -4.96 -25.49 29.24
CA ALA A 502 -4.03 -24.88 30.18
C ALA A 502 -4.56 -23.56 30.76
N PHE A 503 -5.47 -22.90 30.05
CA PHE A 503 -5.97 -21.59 30.46
C PHE A 503 -7.33 -21.68 31.16
N ASN A 504 -7.95 -22.87 31.20
CA ASN A 504 -9.33 -23.06 31.64
C ASN A 504 -10.26 -22.00 31.01
N ILE A 505 -10.08 -21.75 29.70
CA ILE A 505 -10.95 -20.83 28.95
C ILE A 505 -12.28 -21.55 28.80
N GLN A 506 -13.13 -21.40 29.82
CA GLN A 506 -14.50 -21.85 29.76
C GLN A 506 -15.19 -21.17 28.58
N SER A 507 -16.02 -21.92 27.87
CA SER A 507 -16.81 -21.41 26.73
C SER A 507 -17.63 -20.16 27.07
N GLU A 508 -17.87 -19.90 28.36
CA GLU A 508 -18.58 -18.73 28.86
C GLU A 508 -17.81 -17.41 28.72
N GLN A 509 -16.48 -17.43 28.65
CA GLN A 509 -15.66 -16.20 28.61
C GLN A 509 -15.45 -15.62 27.21
N CYS A 510 -15.47 -16.47 26.17
CA CYS A 510 -15.29 -16.08 24.78
C CYS A 510 -16.03 -17.09 23.90
N GLU A 511 -16.93 -16.59 23.06
CA GLU A 511 -17.56 -17.41 22.03
C GLU A 511 -16.59 -17.53 20.85
N THR A 512 -16.03 -18.72 20.69
CA THR A 512 -15.28 -19.08 19.49
C THR A 512 -16.23 -19.11 18.30
N MET A 513 -16.16 -18.07 17.47
CA MET A 513 -16.99 -17.95 16.27
C MET A 513 -16.63 -19.01 15.24
N ALA A 514 -15.34 -19.21 15.02
CA ALA A 514 -14.82 -20.20 14.10
C ALA A 514 -13.37 -20.56 14.44
N THR A 515 -12.99 -21.78 14.06
CA THR A 515 -11.61 -22.24 14.04
C THR A 515 -11.24 -22.55 12.61
N ILE A 516 -10.31 -21.78 12.05
CA ILE A 516 -9.77 -21.97 10.72
C ILE A 516 -8.47 -22.74 10.86
N ARG A 517 -8.43 -23.97 10.34
CA ARG A 517 -7.21 -24.76 10.28
C ARG A 517 -6.52 -24.54 8.94
N PHE A 518 -5.31 -24.01 9.00
CA PHE A 518 -4.36 -24.08 7.89
C PHE A 518 -3.95 -25.54 7.73
N ASN A 519 -4.74 -26.24 6.93
CA ASN A 519 -4.36 -27.56 6.45
C ASN A 519 -3.16 -27.41 5.51
N LYS A 520 -2.39 -28.48 5.44
CA LYS A 520 -1.32 -28.68 4.46
C LYS A 520 -1.81 -28.32 3.05
N ILE A 521 -0.94 -27.65 2.27
CA ILE A 521 -1.29 -27.14 0.93
C ILE A 521 -1.36 -28.30 -0.08
N ASP A 522 -2.37 -29.17 0.02
CA ASP A 522 -2.42 -30.36 -0.84
C ASP A 522 -2.81 -30.01 -2.29
N SER A 523 -3.78 -29.12 -2.52
CA SER A 523 -4.28 -28.77 -3.86
C SER A 523 -3.85 -27.40 -4.38
N GLU A 524 -3.47 -26.47 -3.50
CA GLU A 524 -3.10 -25.10 -3.90
C GLU A 524 -1.60 -24.90 -4.11
N PHE A 525 -0.79 -25.93 -3.82
CA PHE A 525 0.65 -25.84 -3.90
C PHE A 525 1.09 -25.55 -5.34
N GLU A 526 0.46 -26.19 -6.33
CA GLU A 526 0.71 -25.95 -7.75
C GLU A 526 0.52 -24.48 -8.12
N LYS A 527 -0.57 -23.86 -7.65
CA LYS A 527 -0.85 -22.44 -7.88
C LYS A 527 0.19 -21.55 -7.20
N TYR A 528 0.56 -21.87 -5.96
CA TYR A 528 1.57 -21.10 -5.22
C TYR A 528 2.96 -21.21 -5.85
N ALA A 529 3.40 -22.42 -6.22
CA ALA A 529 4.64 -22.64 -6.93
C ALA A 529 4.64 -21.92 -8.28
N LYS A 530 3.57 -22.04 -9.07
CA LYS A 530 3.43 -21.35 -10.36
C LYS A 530 3.60 -19.84 -10.21
N ASN A 531 3.02 -19.24 -9.17
CA ASN A 531 3.20 -17.82 -8.88
C ASN A 531 4.66 -17.48 -8.55
N ILE A 532 5.34 -18.29 -7.74
CA ILE A 532 6.77 -18.07 -7.43
C ILE A 532 7.63 -18.18 -8.70
N PHE A 533 7.39 -19.18 -9.55
CA PHE A 533 8.10 -19.32 -10.83
C PHE A 533 7.87 -18.11 -11.74
N SER A 534 6.63 -17.62 -11.80
CA SER A 534 6.28 -16.40 -12.54
C SER A 534 6.96 -15.16 -11.97
N ASP A 535 6.94 -14.97 -10.65
CA ASP A 535 7.55 -13.81 -9.98
C ASP A 535 9.08 -13.77 -10.15
N LEU A 536 9.71 -14.94 -10.30
CA LEU A 536 11.15 -15.08 -10.53
C LEU A 536 11.54 -15.09 -12.02
N ASN A 537 10.58 -14.91 -12.94
CA ASN A 537 10.78 -14.95 -14.39
C ASN A 537 11.43 -16.25 -14.90
N TYR A 538 11.16 -17.39 -14.26
CA TYR A 538 11.59 -18.68 -14.76
C TYR A 538 10.67 -19.16 -15.89
N PRO A 539 11.19 -19.89 -16.90
CA PRO A 539 10.37 -20.38 -18.00
C PRO A 539 9.34 -21.42 -17.53
N GLN A 540 8.19 -21.48 -18.20
CA GLN A 540 7.07 -22.36 -17.83
C GLN A 540 7.45 -23.86 -17.77
N ASN A 541 8.38 -24.30 -18.63
CA ASN A 541 8.91 -25.66 -18.61
C ASN A 541 9.67 -25.99 -17.31
N ALA A 542 10.24 -24.98 -16.63
CA ALA A 542 10.91 -25.18 -15.36
C ALA A 542 9.89 -25.54 -14.27
N TYR A 543 8.77 -24.83 -14.20
CA TYR A 543 7.66 -25.17 -13.31
C TYR A 543 7.15 -26.60 -13.53
N GLU A 544 6.96 -27.00 -14.79
CA GLU A 544 6.49 -28.35 -15.12
C GLU A 544 7.47 -29.44 -14.70
N ASN A 545 8.77 -29.22 -14.93
CA ASN A 545 9.83 -30.14 -14.52
C ASN A 545 9.95 -30.24 -12.99
N PHE A 546 9.84 -29.10 -12.29
CA PHE A 546 9.79 -29.07 -10.84
C PHE A 546 8.62 -29.87 -10.30
N THR A 547 7.42 -29.64 -10.85
CA THR A 547 6.19 -30.33 -10.43
C THR A 547 6.30 -31.84 -10.63
N LYS A 548 6.85 -32.29 -11.78
CA LYS A 548 7.13 -33.72 -12.04
C LYS A 548 8.07 -34.33 -11.00
N ARG A 549 9.13 -33.62 -10.60
CA ARG A 549 10.08 -34.13 -9.59
C ARG A 549 9.50 -34.14 -8.17
N VAL A 550 8.67 -33.16 -7.83
CA VAL A 550 7.99 -33.05 -6.53
C VAL A 550 6.98 -34.17 -6.31
N GLN A 551 6.50 -34.87 -7.35
CA GLN A 551 5.53 -35.97 -7.24
C GLN A 551 5.99 -37.16 -6.38
N SER A 552 7.26 -37.24 -5.98
CA SER A 552 7.68 -38.25 -5.00
C SER A 552 6.99 -38.03 -3.64
N LYS A 553 6.54 -39.12 -2.99
CA LYS A 553 5.79 -39.05 -1.71
C LYS A 553 6.51 -38.22 -0.63
N ASN A 554 7.83 -38.32 -0.55
CA ASN A 554 8.64 -37.62 0.45
C ASN A 554 8.65 -36.10 0.21
N LEU A 555 8.86 -35.67 -1.04
CA LEU A 555 8.84 -34.24 -1.40
C LEU A 555 7.44 -33.65 -1.26
N GLN A 556 6.39 -34.39 -1.65
CA GLN A 556 5.02 -33.93 -1.45
C GLN A 556 4.73 -33.60 0.02
N SER A 557 5.24 -34.41 0.97
CA SER A 557 5.08 -34.11 2.39
C SER A 557 5.78 -32.83 2.84
N LEU A 558 6.91 -32.47 2.22
CA LEU A 558 7.62 -31.20 2.49
C LEU A 558 6.90 -30.01 1.87
N MET A 559 6.45 -30.15 0.61
CA MET A 559 5.76 -29.07 -0.12
C MET A 559 4.42 -28.68 0.48
N ARG A 560 3.85 -29.55 1.32
CA ARG A 560 2.65 -29.28 2.11
C ARG A 560 2.83 -28.15 3.12
N GLU A 561 4.06 -27.87 3.54
CA GLU A 561 4.40 -26.75 4.42
C GLU A 561 4.88 -25.55 3.58
N VAL A 562 4.18 -24.42 3.66
CA VAL A 562 4.48 -23.20 2.87
C VAL A 562 5.95 -22.80 2.99
N PHE A 563 6.51 -22.94 4.20
CA PHE A 563 7.90 -22.59 4.50
C PHE A 563 8.92 -23.28 3.58
N PHE A 564 8.71 -24.54 3.20
CA PHE A 564 9.66 -25.29 2.38
C PHE A 564 9.50 -25.05 0.87
N VAL A 565 8.35 -24.52 0.43
CA VAL A 565 8.08 -24.36 -1.01
C VAL A 565 9.09 -23.43 -1.67
N GLN A 566 9.28 -22.23 -1.12
CA GLN A 566 10.20 -21.25 -1.71
C GLN A 566 11.67 -21.71 -1.66
N PRO A 567 12.20 -22.24 -0.53
CA PRO A 567 13.52 -22.87 -0.50
C PRO A 567 13.67 -23.99 -1.53
N LEU A 568 12.71 -24.91 -1.65
CA LEU A 568 12.81 -26.03 -2.60
C LEU A 568 12.82 -25.58 -4.06
N ILE A 569 12.01 -24.57 -4.42
CA ILE A 569 12.06 -23.95 -5.75
C ILE A 569 13.43 -23.32 -5.99
N HIS A 570 13.94 -22.55 -5.03
CA HIS A 570 15.24 -21.88 -5.15
C HIS A 570 16.40 -22.89 -5.29
N ILE A 571 16.39 -23.95 -4.47
CA ILE A 571 17.38 -25.02 -4.50
C ILE A 571 17.36 -25.73 -5.86
N TRP A 572 16.17 -26.09 -6.33
CA TRP A 572 16.04 -26.76 -7.61
C TRP A 572 16.50 -25.89 -8.78
N CYS A 573 16.10 -24.62 -8.83
CA CYS A 573 16.53 -23.71 -9.88
C CYS A 573 18.04 -23.47 -9.90
N GLN A 574 18.72 -23.58 -8.75
CA GLN A 574 20.15 -23.30 -8.64
C GLN A 574 21.05 -24.53 -8.78
N TYR A 575 20.58 -25.69 -8.32
CA TYR A 575 21.40 -26.90 -8.22
C TYR A 575 20.89 -28.05 -9.10
N ASP A 576 19.69 -27.91 -9.68
CA ASP A 576 18.95 -28.98 -10.35
C ASP A 576 18.82 -30.26 -9.50
N THR A 577 18.79 -30.11 -8.18
CA THR A 577 18.59 -31.20 -7.21
C THR A 577 17.51 -30.81 -6.20
N LEU A 578 16.83 -31.80 -5.62
CA LEU A 578 15.82 -31.61 -4.58
C LEU A 578 16.15 -32.50 -3.39
N PRO A 579 16.46 -31.93 -2.21
CA PRO A 579 16.65 -32.72 -1.00
C PRO A 579 15.32 -33.40 -0.62
N SER A 580 15.39 -34.68 -0.27
CA SER A 580 14.21 -35.51 0.04
C SER A 580 13.71 -35.38 1.47
N ASP A 581 14.43 -34.64 2.33
CA ASP A 581 14.15 -34.51 3.75
C ASP A 581 14.35 -33.07 4.25
N ILE A 582 13.88 -32.80 5.48
CA ILE A 582 13.88 -31.46 6.08
C ILE A 582 15.31 -30.97 6.33
N ALA A 583 16.20 -31.84 6.85
CA ALA A 583 17.57 -31.47 7.15
C ALA A 583 18.32 -31.02 5.89
N GLY A 584 18.16 -31.74 4.79
CA GLY A 584 18.68 -31.41 3.48
C GLY A 584 18.17 -30.05 2.99
N VAL A 585 16.86 -29.78 3.08
CA VAL A 585 16.31 -28.47 2.70
C VAL A 585 16.95 -27.35 3.51
N CYS A 586 17.05 -27.51 4.83
CA CYS A 586 17.68 -26.53 5.72
C CYS A 586 19.17 -26.34 5.43
N LEU A 587 19.93 -27.41 5.21
CA LEU A 587 21.35 -27.36 4.83
C LEU A 587 21.56 -26.58 3.53
N TYR A 588 20.80 -26.90 2.49
CA TYR A 588 20.89 -26.19 1.21
C TYR A 588 20.47 -24.72 1.35
N PHE A 589 19.46 -24.42 2.16
CA PHE A 589 19.05 -23.05 2.45
C PHE A 589 20.16 -22.25 3.14
N ILE A 590 20.80 -22.81 4.17
CA ILE A 590 21.92 -22.18 4.87
C ILE A 590 23.11 -21.98 3.91
N GLN A 591 23.46 -23.04 3.16
CA GLN A 591 24.55 -23.00 2.20
C GLN A 591 24.34 -21.91 1.13
N ASP A 592 23.12 -21.78 0.61
CA ASP A 592 22.78 -20.77 -0.38
C ASP A 592 22.90 -19.34 0.17
N ASN A 593 22.38 -19.10 1.38
CA ASN A 593 22.50 -17.79 2.01
C ASN A 593 23.97 -17.42 2.30
N LEU A 594 24.78 -18.36 2.76
CA LEU A 594 26.21 -18.11 2.99
C LEU A 594 26.97 -17.86 1.66
N LYS A 595 26.59 -18.53 0.56
CA LYS A 595 27.14 -18.26 -0.79
C LYS A 595 26.78 -16.86 -1.28
N LYS A 596 25.53 -16.43 -1.10
CA LYS A 596 25.07 -15.07 -1.43
C LYS A 596 25.83 -14.03 -0.60
N LEU A 597 26.04 -14.30 0.68
CA LEU A 597 26.83 -13.44 1.56
C LEU A 597 28.28 -13.32 1.07
N ARG A 598 28.93 -14.43 0.73
CA ARG A 598 30.29 -14.41 0.17
C ARG A 598 30.40 -13.58 -1.10
N LYS A 599 29.43 -13.67 -2.01
CA LYS A 599 29.40 -12.85 -3.23
C LYS A 599 29.31 -11.36 -2.90
N LYS A 600 28.45 -10.98 -1.94
CA LYS A 600 28.36 -9.60 -1.44
C LYS A 600 29.67 -9.14 -0.79
N LEU A 601 30.25 -9.95 0.09
CA LEU A 601 31.52 -9.60 0.75
C LEU A 601 32.68 -9.45 -0.25
N LYS A 602 32.74 -10.28 -1.30
CA LYS A 602 33.72 -10.12 -2.39
C LYS A 602 33.57 -8.82 -3.18
N SER A 603 32.37 -8.25 -3.29
CA SER A 603 32.22 -6.91 -3.89
C SER A 603 32.70 -5.78 -2.96
N TYR A 604 32.91 -6.04 -1.67
CA TYR A 604 33.39 -5.06 -0.69
C TYR A 604 34.90 -5.12 -0.45
N THR A 605 35.66 -5.99 -1.13
CA THR A 605 37.10 -6.18 -0.85
C THR A 605 37.97 -5.04 -1.38
N ASN A 606 38.02 -3.96 -0.60
CA ASN A 606 39.26 -3.51 0.03
C ASN A 606 39.41 -4.02 1.49
N LEU A 607 38.40 -4.70 2.07
CA LEU A 607 38.57 -5.39 3.35
C LEU A 607 39.40 -6.67 3.19
N LYS A 608 40.65 -6.64 3.67
CA LYS A 608 41.48 -7.82 3.93
C LYS A 608 40.87 -8.64 5.08
N LEU A 609 39.84 -9.41 4.78
CA LEU A 609 39.56 -10.64 5.52
C LEU A 609 40.45 -11.71 4.89
N ASP A 610 41.38 -12.25 5.69
CA ASP A 610 42.37 -13.23 5.26
C ASP A 610 41.68 -14.55 4.89
N LEU A 611 41.20 -14.61 3.64
CA LEU A 611 40.50 -15.75 3.05
C LEU A 611 41.47 -16.64 2.25
N GLN A 612 42.78 -16.45 2.40
CA GLN A 612 43.79 -17.09 1.55
C GLN A 612 43.98 -18.59 1.82
N GLU A 613 43.61 -19.11 3.00
CA GLU A 613 43.63 -20.56 3.26
C GLU A 613 42.43 -21.33 2.66
N VAL A 614 41.46 -20.65 2.04
CA VAL A 614 40.17 -21.24 1.62
C VAL A 614 40.15 -21.72 0.16
N ALA A 615 41.23 -21.53 -0.61
CA ALA A 615 41.20 -21.66 -2.07
C ALA A 615 41.69 -23.00 -2.66
N THR A 616 42.28 -23.89 -1.88
CA THR A 616 42.92 -25.10 -2.42
C THR A 616 42.42 -26.37 -1.76
N PHE A 617 41.31 -26.98 -2.23
CA PHE A 617 41.08 -28.45 -2.18
C PHE A 617 39.84 -28.90 -3.01
N ILE A 618 40.11 -29.58 -4.13
CA ILE A 618 39.44 -30.65 -4.91
C ILE A 618 37.87 -30.70 -5.09
N PRO A 619 37.33 -31.10 -6.28
CA PRO A 619 36.06 -30.59 -6.80
C PRO A 619 34.80 -31.49 -6.74
N ARG A 620 34.68 -32.50 -5.85
CA ARG A 620 33.46 -33.37 -5.80
C ARG A 620 32.63 -33.33 -4.50
N ALA A 621 33.11 -32.71 -3.42
CA ALA A 621 32.39 -32.54 -2.14
C ALA A 621 32.03 -31.06 -1.86
N ARG A 622 31.49 -30.34 -2.87
CA ARG A 622 31.36 -28.86 -2.89
C ARG A 622 30.32 -28.25 -1.90
N GLY A 623 29.81 -29.03 -0.96
CA GLY A 623 28.79 -28.65 0.02
C GLY A 623 29.34 -28.32 1.40
N MET A 624 29.85 -29.36 2.08
CA MET A 624 30.19 -29.33 3.49
C MET A 624 31.46 -28.53 3.82
N ILE A 625 32.46 -28.48 2.92
CA ILE A 625 33.72 -27.77 3.18
C ILE A 625 33.50 -26.26 3.43
N PHE A 626 32.43 -25.68 2.88
CA PHE A 626 32.09 -24.28 3.13
C PHE A 626 31.42 -24.06 4.52
N ILE A 627 30.73 -25.08 5.03
CA ILE A 627 30.15 -25.09 6.38
C ILE A 627 31.27 -25.15 7.42
N ILE A 628 32.37 -25.87 7.14
CA ILE A 628 33.53 -25.97 8.05
C ILE A 628 34.16 -24.60 8.36
N ASN A 629 34.28 -23.71 7.37
CA ASN A 629 34.83 -22.36 7.59
C ASN A 629 33.93 -21.45 8.43
N TYR A 630 32.62 -21.69 8.42
CA TYR A 630 31.66 -21.07 9.34
C TYR A 630 31.32 -22.00 10.50
N GLY A 631 32.05 -23.10 10.67
CA GLY A 631 31.66 -24.21 11.54
C GLY A 631 31.57 -23.76 12.99
N LYS A 632 32.55 -22.97 13.45
CA LYS A 632 32.53 -22.37 14.80
C LYS A 632 31.35 -21.41 14.99
N ALA A 633 31.08 -20.55 14.01
CA ALA A 633 29.96 -19.62 14.05
C ALA A 633 28.60 -20.34 14.06
N LEU A 634 28.42 -21.35 13.20
CA LEU A 634 27.20 -22.15 13.12
C LEU A 634 27.03 -23.05 14.35
N LYS A 635 28.11 -23.65 14.86
CA LYS A 635 28.11 -24.41 16.12
C LYS A 635 27.69 -23.53 17.28
N GLY A 636 28.28 -22.34 17.42
CA GLY A 636 27.88 -21.40 18.48
C GLY A 636 26.48 -20.82 18.32
N LEU A 637 26.03 -20.61 17.08
CA LEU A 637 24.63 -20.28 16.81
C LEU A 637 23.70 -21.44 17.20
N GLY A 638 24.11 -22.69 16.97
CA GLY A 638 23.40 -23.89 17.41
C GLY A 638 23.36 -24.04 18.94
N LYS A 639 24.46 -23.77 19.63
CA LYS A 639 24.50 -23.69 21.10
C LYS A 639 23.58 -22.60 21.63
N THR A 640 23.56 -21.44 20.96
CA THR A 640 22.63 -20.34 21.30
C THR A 640 21.18 -20.80 21.10
N ALA A 641 20.88 -21.49 20.00
CA ALA A 641 19.56 -22.06 19.72
C ALA A 641 19.13 -23.05 20.81
N TYR A 642 20.06 -23.89 21.28
CA TYR A 642 19.83 -24.88 22.32
C TYR A 642 19.56 -24.21 23.68
N ASN A 643 20.39 -23.23 24.05
CA ASN A 643 20.16 -22.43 25.25
C ASN A 643 18.80 -21.73 25.19
N CYS A 644 18.40 -21.23 24.01
CA CYS A 644 17.08 -20.63 23.79
C CYS A 644 15.92 -21.61 23.98
N LEU A 645 16.11 -22.89 23.65
CA LEU A 645 15.08 -23.93 23.86
C LEU A 645 14.98 -24.36 25.33
N ASN A 646 16.12 -24.49 26.01
CA ASN A 646 16.18 -25.02 27.37
C ASN A 646 15.78 -24.02 28.44
N ASN A 647 16.07 -22.75 28.21
CA ASN A 647 15.81 -21.74 29.20
C ASN A 647 14.35 -21.32 29.02
N GLU A 648 13.46 -21.86 29.87
CA GLU A 648 12.01 -21.61 29.85
C GLU A 648 11.68 -20.11 29.91
N GLU A 649 12.59 -19.31 30.47
CA GLU A 649 12.51 -17.85 30.51
C GLU A 649 13.16 -17.17 29.29
N SER A 650 14.11 -17.82 28.61
CA SER A 650 14.80 -17.20 27.49
C SER A 650 13.95 -17.25 26.24
N GLU A 651 13.76 -16.07 25.71
CA GLU A 651 12.94 -15.80 24.56
C GLU A 651 13.53 -16.49 23.31
N ASP A 652 12.76 -16.52 22.23
CA ASP A 652 13.31 -16.69 20.87
C ASP A 652 14.29 -15.56 20.46
N ILE A 653 14.66 -14.72 21.43
CA ILE A 653 15.40 -13.48 21.33
C ILE A 653 16.60 -13.57 22.30
N PHE A 654 17.79 -13.44 21.75
CA PHE A 654 19.06 -13.45 22.46
C PHE A 654 19.81 -12.14 22.20
N SER A 655 20.74 -11.78 23.09
CA SER A 655 21.61 -10.63 22.89
C SER A 655 22.77 -10.98 21.95
N GLU A 656 23.38 -9.95 21.36
CA GLU A 656 24.60 -10.14 20.59
C GLU A 656 25.72 -10.71 21.48
N GLU A 657 25.83 -10.27 22.72
CA GLU A 657 26.82 -10.80 23.66
C GLU A 657 26.60 -12.29 23.98
N GLU A 658 25.35 -12.75 24.10
CA GLU A 658 25.03 -14.17 24.28
C GLU A 658 25.46 -15.00 23.08
N LEU A 659 25.20 -14.51 21.87
CA LEU A 659 25.66 -15.16 20.64
C LEU A 659 27.20 -15.23 20.59
N MET A 660 27.87 -14.14 20.94
CA MET A 660 29.34 -14.07 20.95
C MET A 660 29.94 -15.00 22.01
N ALA A 661 29.33 -15.07 23.20
CA ALA A 661 29.75 -15.97 24.28
C ALA A 661 29.65 -17.46 23.88
N ASN A 662 28.74 -17.81 22.96
CA ASN A 662 28.56 -19.19 22.50
C ASN A 662 29.42 -19.57 21.28
N THR A 663 30.02 -18.61 20.57
CA THR A 663 30.69 -18.85 19.27
C THR A 663 32.22 -18.88 19.35
N ASP A 664 32.81 -18.55 20.50
CA ASP A 664 34.26 -18.34 20.70
C ASP A 664 34.90 -17.33 19.72
N ILE A 665 34.09 -16.64 18.92
CA ILE A 665 34.50 -15.63 17.96
C ILE A 665 34.39 -14.28 18.67
N LYS A 666 35.49 -13.52 18.74
CA LYS A 666 35.52 -12.18 19.36
C LYS A 666 35.22 -11.04 18.37
N ASP A 667 34.84 -11.37 17.14
CA ASP A 667 34.59 -10.39 16.08
C ASP A 667 33.19 -9.78 16.19
N ASN A 668 33.13 -8.47 16.48
CA ASN A 668 31.90 -7.68 16.57
C ASN A 668 31.08 -7.63 15.27
N GLY A 669 31.54 -8.22 14.16
CA GLY A 669 30.77 -8.33 12.91
C GLY A 669 29.98 -9.63 12.75
N LEU A 670 30.06 -10.58 13.69
CA LEU A 670 29.44 -11.89 13.53
C LEU A 670 27.91 -11.81 13.44
N ALA A 671 27.27 -10.97 14.25
CA ALA A 671 25.83 -10.78 14.21
C ALA A 671 25.38 -10.24 12.85
N GLU A 672 26.09 -9.27 12.28
CA GLU A 672 25.84 -8.69 10.95
C GLU A 672 25.97 -9.74 9.86
N ILE A 673 26.99 -10.61 9.94
CA ILE A 673 27.19 -11.73 9.01
C ILE A 673 26.00 -12.68 9.07
N LEU A 674 25.56 -13.09 10.27
CA LEU A 674 24.43 -14.01 10.45
C LEU A 674 23.08 -13.39 10.06
N ILE A 675 22.90 -12.08 10.29
CA ILE A 675 21.75 -11.30 9.81
C ILE A 675 21.76 -11.21 8.28
N ALA A 676 22.91 -10.92 7.68
CA ALA A 676 23.06 -10.83 6.23
C ALA A 676 22.88 -12.20 5.55
N ALA A 677 23.23 -13.29 6.26
CA ALA A 677 22.91 -14.67 5.89
C ALA A 677 21.45 -15.08 6.17
N LYS A 678 20.61 -14.19 6.72
CA LYS A 678 19.20 -14.47 7.06
C LYS A 678 18.99 -15.68 7.98
N LEU A 679 20.00 -16.06 8.76
CA LEU A 679 19.86 -17.09 9.79
C LEU A 679 19.28 -16.50 11.07
N VAL A 680 19.64 -15.25 11.32
CA VAL A 680 19.19 -14.43 12.43
C VAL A 680 18.55 -13.16 11.87
N SER A 681 17.67 -12.53 12.64
CA SER A 681 17.07 -11.23 12.34
C SER A 681 17.13 -10.36 13.58
N THR A 682 17.08 -9.04 13.40
CA THR A 682 16.94 -8.14 14.54
C THR A 682 15.53 -8.27 15.10
N ALA A 683 15.42 -8.49 16.40
CA ALA A 683 14.15 -8.38 17.11
C ALA A 683 13.72 -6.90 17.14
N PRO A 684 12.42 -6.60 17.10
CA PRO A 684 11.94 -5.22 17.24
C PRO A 684 12.48 -4.62 18.55
N VAL A 685 12.99 -3.38 18.46
CA VAL A 685 13.68 -2.69 19.56
C VAL A 685 12.72 -2.54 20.75
N SER A 686 12.89 -3.38 21.78
CA SER A 686 12.44 -3.03 23.14
C SER A 686 13.33 -1.89 23.65
N ASN A 687 12.87 -1.10 24.64
CA ASN A 687 13.61 -0.01 25.29
C ASN A 687 14.91 -0.45 26.04
N SER A 688 15.56 -1.53 25.61
CA SER A 688 16.67 -2.24 26.25
C SER A 688 18.03 -1.56 26.12
N GLY A 689 18.09 -0.23 26.25
CA GLY A 689 19.37 0.49 26.43
C GLY A 689 20.35 0.40 25.26
N GLY A 690 19.86 0.33 24.02
CA GLY A 690 20.69 0.37 22.81
C GLY A 690 21.35 -0.95 22.42
N LYS A 691 21.21 -2.02 23.22
CA LYS A 691 21.72 -3.34 22.84
C LYS A 691 20.87 -3.97 21.74
N LYS A 692 21.55 -4.48 20.71
CA LYS A 692 20.91 -5.16 19.57
C LYS A 692 20.40 -6.52 20.03
N ARG A 693 19.08 -6.71 19.95
CA ARG A 693 18.43 -7.99 20.23
C ARG A 693 18.26 -8.77 18.94
N LEU A 694 18.61 -10.04 18.98
CA LEU A 694 18.68 -10.94 17.85
C LEU A 694 17.67 -12.06 18.03
N ARG A 695 17.11 -12.59 16.94
CA ARG A 695 16.22 -13.76 16.96
C ARG A 695 16.43 -14.62 15.73
N PHE A 696 16.16 -15.92 15.83
CA PHE A 696 16.19 -16.78 14.64
C PHE A 696 15.19 -16.29 13.59
N SER A 697 15.57 -16.37 12.32
CA SER A 697 14.71 -15.89 11.21
C SER A 697 13.43 -16.70 11.05
N HIS A 698 13.44 -17.96 11.51
CA HIS A 698 12.27 -18.83 11.57
C HIS A 698 12.47 -19.90 12.66
N PRO A 699 11.39 -20.37 13.34
CA PRO A 699 11.48 -21.44 14.33
C PRO A 699 12.12 -22.72 13.80
N MET A 700 11.85 -23.09 12.54
CA MET A 700 12.49 -24.26 11.91
C MET A 700 14.00 -24.09 11.74
N ILE A 701 14.50 -22.86 11.55
CA ILE A 701 15.95 -22.61 11.51
C ILE A 701 16.52 -22.80 12.91
N ARG A 702 15.85 -22.33 13.97
CA ARG A 702 16.27 -22.59 15.36
C ARG A 702 16.37 -24.09 15.65
N LYS A 703 15.29 -24.85 15.39
CA LYS A 703 15.26 -26.31 15.58
C LYS A 703 16.39 -27.01 14.82
N PHE A 704 16.55 -26.64 13.54
CA PHE A 704 17.65 -27.15 12.74
C PHE A 704 19.03 -26.81 13.33
N MET A 705 19.23 -25.60 13.83
CA MET A 705 20.50 -25.20 14.45
C MET A 705 20.78 -25.97 15.76
N VAL A 706 19.76 -26.39 16.50
CA VAL A 706 19.91 -27.27 17.67
C VAL A 706 20.31 -28.68 17.25
N ALA A 707 19.62 -29.25 16.26
CA ALA A 707 20.01 -30.54 15.70
C ALA A 707 21.46 -30.49 15.16
N PHE A 708 21.81 -29.40 14.46
CA PHE A 708 23.15 -29.13 13.97
C PHE A 708 24.18 -29.09 15.10
N TYR A 709 23.87 -28.42 16.21
CA TYR A 709 24.76 -28.37 17.37
C TYR A 709 25.07 -29.76 17.91
N PHE A 710 24.05 -30.58 18.17
CA PHE A 710 24.23 -31.93 18.71
C PHE A 710 25.00 -32.85 17.77
N ALA A 711 24.70 -32.79 16.47
CA ALA A 711 25.42 -33.59 15.48
C ALA A 711 26.93 -33.28 15.45
N PHE A 712 27.31 -32.01 15.66
CA PHE A 712 28.71 -31.57 15.69
C PHE A 712 29.38 -31.63 17.08
N GLU A 713 28.61 -31.86 18.15
CA GLU A 713 29.17 -32.01 19.50
C GLU A 713 29.53 -33.47 19.79
N GLN A 714 28.74 -34.43 19.28
CA GLN A 714 29.00 -35.86 19.43
C GLN A 714 30.26 -36.34 18.69
N GLU A 715 30.69 -35.64 17.63
CA GLU A 715 31.85 -36.05 16.82
C GLU A 715 33.22 -35.78 17.46
N HIS A 716 33.30 -34.94 18.50
CA HIS A 716 34.59 -34.55 19.08
C HIS A 716 35.09 -35.45 20.23
N GLU A 717 34.34 -36.49 20.61
CA GLU A 717 34.78 -37.42 21.66
C GLU A 717 35.42 -38.72 21.13
N GLU A 718 35.32 -39.04 19.83
CA GLU A 718 35.90 -40.26 19.24
C GLU A 718 36.66 -40.00 17.92
N ASP A 719 37.96 -40.33 17.89
CA ASP A 719 38.93 -40.36 16.79
C ASP A 719 38.54 -39.73 15.42
N ASP A 720 39.20 -38.59 15.13
CA ASP A 720 39.01 -37.57 14.08
C ASP A 720 38.98 -38.00 12.58
N THR A 721 38.92 -39.29 12.22
CA THR A 721 39.30 -39.69 10.85
C THR A 721 38.24 -40.23 9.90
N LYS A 722 37.03 -40.64 10.31
CA LYS A 722 36.05 -41.20 9.33
C LYS A 722 34.57 -41.05 9.71
N CYS A 723 34.06 -39.86 9.98
CA CYS A 723 32.60 -39.70 9.91
C CYS A 723 32.15 -39.65 8.44
N LYS A 724 31.15 -40.47 8.08
CA LYS A 724 30.55 -40.44 6.73
C LYS A 724 29.43 -39.41 6.74
N ASP A 725 29.47 -38.45 5.81
CA ASP A 725 28.43 -37.43 5.55
C ASP A 725 26.97 -37.92 5.68
N SER A 726 26.69 -39.18 5.37
CA SER A 726 25.36 -39.81 5.49
C SER A 726 24.88 -40.01 6.93
N GLU A 727 25.79 -40.22 7.88
CA GLU A 727 25.48 -40.50 9.28
C GLU A 727 25.06 -39.23 10.02
N ILE A 728 25.77 -38.12 9.81
CA ILE A 728 25.37 -36.78 10.27
C ILE A 728 23.97 -36.42 9.76
N ILE A 729 23.70 -36.64 8.47
CA ILE A 729 22.38 -36.32 7.89
C ILE A 729 21.27 -37.19 8.52
N ASN A 730 21.55 -38.45 8.81
CA ASN A 730 20.59 -39.33 9.49
C ASN A 730 20.34 -38.87 10.93
N ILE A 731 21.38 -38.52 11.70
CA ILE A 731 21.26 -37.96 13.05
C ILE A 731 20.45 -36.67 13.02
N LEU A 732 20.74 -35.76 12.09
CA LEU A 732 19.99 -34.52 11.92
C LEU A 732 18.52 -34.79 11.59
N ASN A 733 18.24 -35.75 10.70
CA ASN A 733 16.88 -36.11 10.34
C ASN A 733 16.12 -36.74 11.51
N ASP A 734 16.77 -37.60 12.29
CA ASP A 734 16.17 -38.27 13.44
C ASP A 734 15.89 -37.27 14.57
N LEU A 735 16.84 -36.37 14.86
CA LEU A 735 16.65 -35.27 15.82
C LEU A 735 15.53 -34.33 15.37
N MET A 736 15.52 -33.91 14.10
CA MET A 736 14.46 -33.05 13.57
C MET A 736 13.09 -33.73 13.57
N ARG A 737 13.00 -35.04 13.33
CA ARG A 737 11.73 -35.79 13.40
C ARG A 737 11.26 -35.95 14.83
N ALA A 738 12.16 -36.26 15.77
CA ALA A 738 11.83 -36.36 17.18
C ALA A 738 11.24 -35.03 17.71
N GLU A 739 11.88 -33.90 17.37
CA GLU A 739 11.46 -32.56 17.83
C GLU A 739 10.26 -31.96 17.07
N ILE A 740 9.88 -32.53 15.92
CA ILE A 740 8.61 -32.19 15.24
C ILE A 740 7.45 -32.95 15.88
N ASN A 741 7.72 -34.14 16.44
CA ASN A 741 6.71 -35.01 17.04
C ASN A 741 6.48 -34.74 18.53
N SER A 742 7.50 -34.22 19.24
CA SER A 742 7.38 -33.63 20.59
C SER A 742 6.93 -32.18 20.52
#